data_AF-A0A9D9XGY8-F1
#
_entry.id   AF-A0A9D9XGY8-F1
#
_cell.length_a   1.000
_cell.length_b   1.000
_cell.length_c   1.000
_cell.angle_alpha   90.00
_cell.angle_beta   90.00
_cell.angle_gamma   90.00
#
_symmetry.space_group_name_H-M   'P 1'
#
loop_
_entity.id
_entity.type
_entity.pdbx_description
1 polymer ?
#
loop_
_entity_poly.entity_id
_entity_poly.type
_entity_poly.pdbx_seq_one_letter_code
_entity_poly.pdbx_strand_id
1 'polypeptide(L)'
;MKKYFMLLISLFISAIYSKAQVLKLSDNPNIFITDLQSALASSQQPAWIDMGKKLETNWTQNTISAENKTALATLCNNMVKKGYKLNPTFLEFFDGLNKGIENKYLTDETLKNYLSTLQKTLDKSDSKTLSSVISISRNFFYDQLIYTSNFNRLYGFNAQISYQYFDQKTEINKPKVIINQPIEDIKPQNNFDSWDTPIENISLAKVESNFDESKPQIVSEGPAILLTNTNLTVATTSDSIAILNTTATVSIKDGMVFGQSGTFKEISNPSSLAIFKLGSFRLGINSPKITCEDTELNYSNQLTTPVKGVFEYDSKKRPKNVESSFPKFMSLRNDVVLSNLGKDLEYIGGFSMSGKKIYSMSTGAKYASITIKKDNKKIIKLISSNFELSDSLITSNATIASIYFAENDSIYNPNVKLKYNKKTKDFQLSKIDKGGFKDMAYKDTYHKLYITTDALQWNIGTDKIDFKILSAKNLVPATFESFDYFNAESYNNAASSYNFNPLVVVNNFAKKMSTSTVSIYDIARTFNKDVESMRPAMLGMMQKGYMNFDPDMQNLSLSTKGVNVIAASQGRKDYDSFFIKSLYNSGSKDSSANASLNLTNYDLNIKGVRYFDLSDSLNVYLTPKDKIVTVKKRQKLSNQWNYKNWKF
;
A
#
# COMPACT_ATOMS: atom_id res chain seq x y z
N MET A 1 -77.72 -22.33 3.82
CA MET A 1 -76.52 -21.65 3.26
C MET A 1 -76.65 -20.14 3.05
N LYS A 2 -77.81 -19.58 2.68
CA LYS A 2 -77.96 -18.10 2.47
C LYS A 2 -77.82 -17.21 3.73
N LYS A 3 -78.16 -17.70 4.94
CA LYS A 3 -78.04 -16.90 6.19
C LYS A 3 -76.61 -16.75 6.72
N TYR A 4 -75.70 -17.68 6.40
CA TYR A 4 -74.29 -17.60 6.84
C TYR A 4 -73.41 -16.79 5.87
N PHE A 5 -73.81 -16.68 4.60
CA PHE A 5 -73.10 -15.89 3.60
C PHE A 5 -73.28 -14.37 3.81
N MET A 6 -74.44 -13.91 4.28
CA MET A 6 -74.64 -12.49 4.63
C MET A 6 -73.89 -12.06 5.90
N LEU A 7 -73.69 -12.97 6.86
CA LEU A 7 -73.01 -12.68 8.12
C LEU A 7 -71.47 -12.61 7.93
N LEU A 8 -70.94 -13.36 6.97
CA LEU A 8 -69.53 -13.26 6.53
C LEU A 8 -69.26 -11.99 5.72
N ILE A 9 -70.22 -11.50 4.93
CA ILE A 9 -70.09 -10.22 4.21
C ILE A 9 -70.24 -9.02 5.16
N SER A 10 -71.10 -9.08 6.18
CA SER A 10 -71.19 -8.00 7.17
C SER A 10 -69.95 -7.92 8.07
N LEU A 11 -69.30 -9.05 8.40
CA LEU A 11 -68.01 -9.06 9.12
C LEU A 11 -66.83 -8.60 8.26
N PHE A 12 -66.88 -8.78 6.93
CA PHE A 12 -65.88 -8.23 6.02
C PHE A 12 -66.04 -6.72 5.77
N ILE A 13 -67.28 -6.20 5.81
CA ILE A 13 -67.54 -4.76 5.64
C ILE A 13 -67.31 -3.98 6.94
N SER A 14 -67.51 -4.57 8.13
CA SER A 14 -67.14 -3.94 9.41
C SER A 14 -65.64 -3.94 9.70
N ALA A 15 -64.85 -4.80 9.05
CA ALA A 15 -63.39 -4.84 9.19
C ALA A 15 -62.67 -3.77 8.32
N ILE A 16 -63.36 -3.12 7.38
CA ILE A 16 -62.79 -2.07 6.51
C ILE A 16 -62.98 -0.66 7.12
N TYR A 17 -63.74 -0.53 8.21
CA TYR A 17 -63.87 0.71 8.98
C TYR A 17 -63.00 0.71 10.25
N SER A 18 -61.73 0.30 10.16
CA SER A 18 -60.75 0.90 11.07
C SER A 18 -60.52 2.33 10.56
N LYS A 19 -61.13 3.31 11.24
CA LYS A 19 -60.83 4.72 11.02
C LYS A 19 -59.38 4.96 11.43
N ALA A 20 -58.43 4.71 10.53
CA ALA A 20 -57.17 5.43 10.59
C ALA A 20 -57.52 6.91 10.39
N GLN A 21 -57.56 7.69 11.49
CA GLN A 21 -57.66 9.13 11.39
C GLN A 21 -56.51 9.60 10.50
N VAL A 22 -56.85 10.22 9.37
CA VAL A 22 -55.86 10.87 8.50
C VAL A 22 -55.22 11.96 9.35
N LEU A 23 -53.92 11.84 9.61
CA LEU A 23 -53.14 12.86 10.32
C LEU A 23 -53.32 14.20 9.59
N LYS A 24 -53.77 15.23 10.30
CA LYS A 24 -53.91 16.58 9.79
C LYS A 24 -53.16 17.52 10.73
N LEU A 25 -52.24 18.30 10.19
CA LEU A 25 -51.47 19.30 10.92
C LEU A 25 -51.53 20.60 10.12
N SER A 26 -52.05 21.68 10.72
CA SER A 26 -52.11 23.00 10.09
C SER A 26 -50.72 23.60 9.84
N ASP A 27 -50.57 24.41 8.79
CA ASP A 27 -49.40 25.25 8.56
C ASP A 27 -49.46 26.58 9.33
N ASN A 28 -50.63 26.93 9.90
CA ASN A 28 -50.79 28.06 10.80
C ASN A 28 -50.24 27.72 12.20
N PRO A 29 -49.22 28.44 12.71
CA PRO A 29 -48.60 28.19 14.02
C PRO A 29 -49.58 28.10 15.19
N ASN A 30 -50.61 28.95 15.21
CA ASN A 30 -51.56 29.00 16.33
C ASN A 30 -52.46 27.78 16.40
N ILE A 31 -52.72 27.14 15.26
CA ILE A 31 -53.58 25.95 15.15
C ILE A 31 -52.73 24.67 15.23
N PHE A 32 -51.53 24.72 14.63
CA PHE A 32 -50.60 23.60 14.53
C PHE A 32 -50.34 22.88 15.86
N ILE A 33 -50.09 23.65 16.93
CA ILE A 33 -49.74 23.05 18.23
C ILE A 33 -50.92 22.26 18.81
N THR A 34 -52.15 22.75 18.66
CA THR A 34 -53.38 22.08 19.10
C THR A 34 -53.68 20.85 18.26
N ASP A 35 -53.48 20.93 16.94
CA ASP A 35 -53.62 19.78 16.04
C ASP A 35 -52.64 18.66 16.42
N LEU A 36 -51.38 19.02 16.69
CA LEU A 36 -50.34 18.07 17.08
C LEU A 36 -50.67 17.39 18.41
N GLN A 37 -51.11 18.14 19.43
CA GLN A 37 -51.51 17.57 20.70
C GLN A 37 -52.67 16.58 20.54
N SER A 38 -53.67 16.94 19.75
CA SER A 38 -54.81 16.07 19.45
C SER A 38 -54.37 14.79 18.74
N ALA A 39 -53.46 14.91 17.76
CA ALA A 39 -52.90 13.78 17.04
C ALA A 39 -52.11 12.83 17.97
N LEU A 40 -51.27 13.36 18.86
CA LEU A 40 -50.50 12.55 19.81
C LEU A 40 -51.39 11.89 20.87
N ALA A 41 -52.40 12.61 21.37
CA ALA A 41 -53.35 12.10 22.36
C ALA A 41 -54.26 10.98 21.83
N SER A 42 -54.56 10.97 20.53
CA SER A 42 -55.38 9.93 19.88
C SER A 42 -54.83 8.51 20.07
N SER A 43 -53.51 8.39 20.27
CA SER A 43 -52.82 7.11 20.48
C SER A 43 -52.97 6.52 21.88
N GLN A 44 -53.41 7.34 22.85
CA GLN A 44 -53.45 7.03 24.29
C GLN A 44 -52.11 6.58 24.88
N GLN A 45 -50.99 6.81 24.20
CA GLN A 45 -49.65 6.48 24.70
C GLN A 45 -49.12 7.61 25.59
N PRO A 46 -48.84 7.37 26.89
CA PRO A 46 -48.37 8.43 27.79
C PRO A 46 -47.11 9.15 27.31
N ALA A 47 -46.18 8.42 26.69
CA ALA A 47 -44.94 8.98 26.16
C ALA A 47 -45.18 9.98 25.01
N TRP A 48 -46.18 9.75 24.15
CA TRP A 48 -46.48 10.62 23.01
C TRP A 48 -47.21 11.88 23.48
N ILE A 49 -48.08 11.74 24.47
CA ILE A 49 -48.74 12.87 25.12
C ILE A 49 -47.71 13.78 25.82
N ASP A 50 -46.76 13.20 26.55
CA ASP A 50 -45.67 13.94 27.21
C ASP A 50 -44.79 14.69 26.21
N MET A 51 -44.45 14.05 25.08
CA MET A 51 -43.71 14.68 23.99
C MET A 51 -44.42 15.92 23.43
N GLY A 52 -45.74 15.83 23.22
CA GLY A 52 -46.55 16.96 22.77
C GLY A 52 -46.60 18.10 23.78
N LYS A 53 -46.75 17.79 25.08
CA LYS A 53 -46.73 18.78 26.17
C LYS A 53 -45.38 19.49 26.30
N LYS A 54 -44.28 18.76 26.17
CA LYS A 54 -42.92 19.34 26.15
C LYS A 54 -42.76 20.34 25.01
N LEU A 55 -43.23 19.98 23.81
CA LEU A 55 -43.16 20.88 22.67
C LEU A 55 -44.04 22.11 22.86
N GLU A 56 -45.25 21.97 23.42
CA GLU A 56 -46.12 23.13 23.76
C GLU A 56 -45.46 24.06 24.78
N THR A 57 -44.74 23.49 25.77
CA THR A 57 -43.99 24.28 26.75
C THR A 57 -42.91 25.12 26.05
N ASN A 58 -42.10 24.50 25.19
CA ASN A 58 -41.08 25.20 24.38
C ASN A 58 -41.71 26.23 23.43
N TRP A 59 -42.93 25.94 22.95
CA TRP A 59 -43.69 26.82 22.07
C TRP A 59 -44.19 28.07 22.79
N THR A 60 -44.72 27.94 24.00
CA THR A 60 -45.31 29.03 24.79
C THR A 60 -44.26 29.90 25.49
N GLN A 61 -43.13 29.30 25.91
CA GLN A 61 -42.03 30.02 26.57
C GLN A 61 -41.14 30.83 25.62
N ASN A 62 -41.48 30.92 24.33
CA ASN A 62 -40.70 31.60 23.29
C ASN A 62 -39.26 31.08 23.13
N THR A 63 -39.01 29.83 23.52
CA THR A 63 -37.76 29.12 23.21
C THR A 63 -37.61 28.91 21.69
N ILE A 64 -38.73 28.82 20.98
CA ILE A 64 -38.81 28.78 19.51
C ILE A 64 -39.32 30.14 19.02
N SER A 65 -38.57 30.83 18.15
CA SER A 65 -38.99 32.10 17.56
C SER A 65 -40.24 31.97 16.67
N ALA A 66 -40.91 33.09 16.39
CA ALA A 66 -42.08 33.11 15.51
C ALA A 66 -41.79 32.61 14.10
N GLU A 67 -40.58 32.90 13.58
CA GLU A 67 -40.11 32.39 12.28
C GLU A 67 -39.99 30.86 12.33
N ASN A 68 -39.32 30.32 13.35
CA ASN A 68 -39.13 28.88 13.51
C ASN A 68 -40.44 28.13 13.78
N LYS A 69 -41.40 28.74 14.49
CA LYS A 69 -42.76 28.20 14.66
C LYS A 69 -43.47 28.03 13.31
N THR A 70 -43.38 29.04 12.45
CA THR A 70 -43.96 29.03 11.10
C THR A 70 -43.29 28.00 10.21
N ALA A 71 -41.96 27.93 10.22
CA ALA A 71 -41.20 26.94 9.48
C ALA A 71 -41.52 25.51 9.94
N LEU A 72 -41.66 25.27 11.25
CA LEU A 72 -42.00 23.95 11.80
C LEU A 72 -43.39 23.51 11.37
N ALA A 73 -44.40 24.37 11.50
CA ALA A 73 -45.78 24.08 11.10
C ALA A 73 -45.86 23.76 9.60
N THR A 74 -45.19 24.58 8.78
CA THR A 74 -45.13 24.39 7.32
C THR A 74 -44.46 23.06 6.95
N LEU A 75 -43.30 22.76 7.52
CA LEU A 75 -42.59 21.49 7.29
C LEU A 75 -43.48 20.29 7.63
N CYS A 76 -44.12 20.30 8.79
CA CYS A 76 -44.98 19.21 9.23
C CYS A 76 -46.20 19.04 8.31
N ASN A 77 -46.85 20.12 7.90
CA ASN A 77 -47.95 20.08 6.94
C ASN A 77 -47.50 19.48 5.60
N ASN A 78 -46.33 19.87 5.10
CA ASN A 78 -45.76 19.34 3.86
C ASN A 78 -45.41 17.86 3.99
N MET A 79 -44.88 17.42 5.14
CA MET A 79 -44.65 16.00 5.42
C MET A 79 -45.98 15.21 5.42
N VAL A 80 -47.05 15.73 6.03
CA VAL A 80 -48.37 15.10 5.96
C VAL A 80 -48.86 14.98 4.51
N LYS A 81 -48.74 16.05 3.72
CA LYS A 81 -49.10 16.06 2.29
C LYS A 81 -48.31 15.04 1.46
N LYS A 82 -47.06 14.77 1.82
CA LYS A 82 -46.22 13.73 1.21
C LYS A 82 -46.43 12.33 1.79
N GLY A 83 -47.44 12.13 2.65
CA GLY A 83 -47.85 10.82 3.16
C GLY A 83 -47.04 10.30 4.34
N TYR A 84 -46.25 11.14 5.01
CA TYR A 84 -45.53 10.74 6.21
C TYR A 84 -46.50 10.50 7.36
N LYS A 85 -46.29 9.38 8.07
CA LYS A 85 -47.15 8.92 9.17
C LYS A 85 -46.64 9.42 10.51
N LEU A 86 -47.55 9.51 11.49
CA LEU A 86 -47.22 9.88 12.86
C LEU A 86 -46.07 9.01 13.44
N ASN A 87 -46.21 7.69 13.32
CA ASN A 87 -45.18 6.71 13.72
C ASN A 87 -44.57 6.04 12.47
N PRO A 88 -43.23 5.98 12.32
CA PRO A 88 -42.20 6.48 13.25
C PRO A 88 -41.77 7.93 13.03
N THR A 89 -42.00 8.50 11.83
CA THR A 89 -41.28 9.71 11.39
C THR A 89 -41.51 10.94 12.26
N PHE A 90 -42.77 11.30 12.54
CA PHE A 90 -43.06 12.49 13.36
C PHE A 90 -42.62 12.29 14.81
N LEU A 91 -42.78 11.08 15.36
CA LEU A 91 -42.32 10.79 16.71
C LEU A 91 -40.82 10.94 16.84
N GLU A 92 -40.02 10.36 15.93
CA GLU A 92 -38.56 10.55 15.94
C GLU A 92 -38.16 12.02 15.77
N PHE A 93 -38.87 12.74 14.89
CA PHE A 93 -38.62 14.16 14.64
C PHE A 93 -38.90 15.02 15.88
N PHE A 94 -40.06 14.88 16.53
CA PHE A 94 -40.41 15.68 17.70
C PHE A 94 -39.61 15.28 18.94
N ASP A 95 -39.28 14.00 19.10
CA ASP A 95 -38.35 13.54 20.14
C ASP A 95 -36.97 14.19 19.97
N GLY A 96 -36.42 14.14 18.76
CA GLY A 96 -35.17 14.81 18.43
C GLY A 96 -35.23 16.33 18.59
N LEU A 97 -36.31 16.98 18.15
CA LEU A 97 -36.49 18.43 18.29
C LEU A 97 -36.48 18.85 19.76
N ASN A 98 -37.29 18.20 20.60
CA ASN A 98 -37.32 18.49 22.04
C ASN A 98 -35.94 18.26 22.66
N LYS A 99 -35.27 17.14 22.33
CA LYS A 99 -33.95 16.84 22.91
C LYS A 99 -32.87 17.81 22.44
N GLY A 100 -32.91 18.22 21.18
CA GLY A 100 -31.99 19.19 20.61
C GLY A 100 -32.13 20.58 21.25
N ILE A 101 -33.35 21.01 21.58
CA ILE A 101 -33.61 22.25 22.31
C ILE A 101 -33.15 22.13 23.77
N GLU A 102 -33.54 21.04 24.46
CA GLU A 102 -33.17 20.76 25.86
C GLU A 102 -31.65 20.79 26.06
N ASN A 103 -30.92 20.10 25.17
CA ASN A 103 -29.46 19.99 25.23
C ASN A 103 -28.74 21.17 24.53
N LYS A 104 -29.46 22.21 24.10
CA LYS A 104 -28.95 23.43 23.45
C LYS A 104 -28.18 23.21 22.14
N TYR A 105 -28.41 22.09 21.47
CA TYR A 105 -27.92 21.84 20.11
C TYR A 105 -28.73 22.62 19.06
N LEU A 106 -30.01 22.86 19.30
CA LEU A 106 -30.91 23.62 18.43
C LEU A 106 -31.21 25.00 19.02
N THR A 107 -30.21 25.89 18.98
CA THR A 107 -30.43 27.34 19.18
C THR A 107 -31.30 27.91 18.06
N ASP A 108 -31.80 29.14 18.20
CA ASP A 108 -32.74 29.70 17.22
C ASP A 108 -32.22 29.69 15.76
N GLU A 109 -30.96 30.09 15.54
CA GLU A 109 -30.32 30.03 14.22
C GLU A 109 -30.10 28.59 13.74
N THR A 110 -29.62 27.71 14.62
CA THR A 110 -29.37 26.31 14.28
C THR A 110 -30.66 25.57 13.97
N LEU A 111 -31.75 25.88 14.67
CA LEU A 111 -33.08 25.37 14.44
C LEU A 111 -33.62 25.84 13.08
N LYS A 112 -33.44 27.12 12.74
CA LYS A 112 -33.79 27.65 11.41
C LYS A 112 -33.07 26.89 10.30
N ASN A 113 -31.77 26.68 10.45
CA ASN A 113 -30.96 25.92 9.50
C ASN A 113 -31.39 24.45 9.40
N TYR A 114 -31.74 23.82 10.53
CA TYR A 114 -32.24 22.46 10.60
C TYR A 114 -33.58 22.30 9.86
N LEU A 115 -34.57 23.16 10.17
CA LEU A 115 -35.89 23.13 9.53
C LEU A 115 -35.80 23.42 8.03
N SER A 116 -34.99 24.40 7.62
CA SER A 116 -34.74 24.71 6.21
C SER A 116 -34.10 23.53 5.47
N THR A 117 -33.13 22.86 6.09
CA THR A 117 -32.48 21.67 5.53
C THR A 117 -33.46 20.50 5.39
N LEU A 118 -34.32 20.26 6.39
CA LEU A 118 -35.36 19.25 6.30
C LEU A 118 -36.39 19.56 5.22
N GLN A 119 -36.83 20.82 5.10
CA GLN A 119 -37.77 21.24 4.06
C GLN A 119 -37.16 21.03 2.66
N LYS A 120 -35.93 21.49 2.43
CA LYS A 120 -35.23 21.24 1.15
C LYS A 120 -35.03 19.74 0.88
N THR A 121 -34.74 18.95 1.90
CA THR A 121 -34.60 17.49 1.78
C THR A 121 -35.93 16.83 1.43
N LEU A 122 -37.02 17.26 2.06
CA LEU A 122 -38.37 16.81 1.75
C LEU A 122 -38.71 17.12 0.28
N ASP A 123 -38.31 18.28 -0.23
CA ASP A 123 -38.64 18.74 -1.58
C ASP A 123 -37.80 18.08 -2.67
N LYS A 124 -36.50 17.88 -2.42
CA LYS A 124 -35.51 17.52 -3.44
C LYS A 124 -34.93 16.10 -3.31
N SER A 125 -35.14 15.42 -2.19
CA SER A 125 -34.54 14.11 -1.89
C SER A 125 -35.59 13.03 -1.61
N ASP A 126 -35.16 11.77 -1.52
CA ASP A 126 -36.04 10.64 -1.20
C ASP A 126 -36.39 10.58 0.31
N SER A 127 -37.43 9.79 0.61
CA SER A 127 -37.90 9.62 1.99
C SER A 127 -36.86 9.00 2.92
N LYS A 128 -35.95 8.16 2.40
CA LYS A 128 -34.89 7.53 3.18
C LYS A 128 -33.85 8.55 3.63
N THR A 129 -33.56 9.53 2.80
CA THR A 129 -32.64 10.63 3.08
C THR A 129 -33.22 11.52 4.17
N LEU A 130 -34.50 11.91 4.08
CA LEU A 130 -35.16 12.68 5.13
C LEU A 130 -35.16 11.94 6.47
N SER A 131 -35.53 10.65 6.48
CA SER A 131 -35.48 9.82 7.67
C SER A 131 -34.06 9.69 8.23
N SER A 132 -33.04 9.60 7.38
CA SER A 132 -31.64 9.57 7.80
C SER A 132 -31.23 10.86 8.50
N VAL A 133 -31.60 12.04 7.96
CA VAL A 133 -31.31 13.33 8.62
C VAL A 133 -31.97 13.38 10.00
N ILE A 134 -33.26 13.06 10.10
CA ILE A 134 -34.01 13.07 11.36
C ILE A 134 -33.37 12.11 12.39
N SER A 135 -33.09 10.88 11.98
CA SER A 135 -32.55 9.84 12.86
C SER A 135 -31.15 10.17 13.35
N ILE A 136 -30.26 10.63 12.46
CA ILE A 136 -28.89 11.03 12.81
C ILE A 136 -28.91 12.23 13.75
N SER A 137 -29.70 13.26 13.45
CA SER A 137 -29.88 14.42 14.34
C SER A 137 -30.36 14.02 15.72
N ARG A 138 -31.42 13.20 15.79
CA ARG A 138 -31.95 12.68 17.06
C ARG A 138 -30.87 11.95 17.84
N ASN A 139 -30.20 10.96 17.24
CA ASN A 139 -29.15 10.18 17.90
C ASN A 139 -27.97 11.06 18.36
N PHE A 140 -27.63 12.08 17.58
CA PHE A 140 -26.60 13.05 17.95
C PHE A 140 -27.01 13.85 19.20
N PHE A 141 -28.26 14.30 19.30
CA PHE A 141 -28.72 15.07 20.46
C PHE A 141 -28.76 14.26 21.75
N TYR A 142 -29.01 12.95 21.67
CA TYR A 142 -29.00 12.06 22.83
C TYR A 142 -27.57 11.68 23.23
N ASP A 143 -26.83 11.11 22.29
CA ASP A 143 -25.63 10.32 22.59
C ASP A 143 -24.39 10.81 21.83
N GLN A 144 -24.47 11.95 21.15
CA GLN A 144 -23.42 12.47 20.24
C GLN A 144 -23.07 11.45 19.14
N LEU A 145 -24.03 10.60 18.80
CA LEU A 145 -23.90 9.46 17.89
C LEU A 145 -24.32 9.87 16.48
N ILE A 146 -23.39 9.79 15.53
CA ILE A 146 -23.61 10.06 14.11
C ILE A 146 -24.10 8.79 13.41
N TYR A 147 -23.54 7.63 13.76
CA TYR A 147 -23.91 6.36 13.15
C TYR A 147 -23.70 5.19 14.10
N THR A 148 -24.55 4.17 13.97
CA THR A 148 -24.44 2.92 14.71
C THR A 148 -24.88 1.74 13.87
N SER A 149 -24.14 0.65 14.00
CA SER A 149 -24.48 -0.66 13.49
C SER A 149 -23.94 -1.72 14.44
N ASN A 150 -24.19 -3.00 14.12
CA ASN A 150 -23.58 -4.11 14.84
C ASN A 150 -22.05 -4.17 14.67
N PHE A 151 -21.48 -3.47 13.69
CA PHE A 151 -20.05 -3.51 13.39
C PHE A 151 -19.29 -2.28 13.90
N ASN A 152 -19.79 -1.08 13.57
CA ASN A 152 -19.14 0.18 13.93
C ASN A 152 -20.13 1.21 14.48
N ARG A 153 -19.61 2.08 15.34
CA ARG A 153 -20.27 3.28 15.84
C ARG A 153 -19.36 4.48 15.57
N LEU A 154 -19.96 5.59 15.17
CA LEU A 154 -19.29 6.86 14.92
C LEU A 154 -19.91 7.92 15.83
N TYR A 155 -19.06 8.57 16.62
CA TYR A 155 -19.42 9.65 17.55
C TYR A 155 -18.75 10.96 17.13
N GLY A 156 -19.39 12.08 17.41
CA GLY A 156 -18.85 13.42 17.24
C GLY A 156 -18.91 14.20 18.56
N PHE A 157 -17.87 14.07 19.38
CA PHE A 157 -17.83 14.70 20.70
C PHE A 157 -17.49 16.19 20.61
N ASN A 158 -17.97 16.98 21.58
CA ASN A 158 -17.69 18.41 21.73
C ASN A 158 -18.07 19.28 20.52
N ALA A 159 -18.87 18.77 19.59
CA ALA A 159 -19.19 19.49 18.36
C ALA A 159 -20.16 20.64 18.63
N GLN A 160 -19.87 21.78 18.05
CA GLN A 160 -20.91 22.74 17.67
C GLN A 160 -21.48 22.30 16.32
N ILE A 161 -22.80 22.32 16.19
CA ILE A 161 -23.47 21.78 15.01
C ILE A 161 -24.19 22.88 14.22
N SER A 162 -24.27 22.69 12.91
CA SER A 162 -25.18 23.43 12.03
C SER A 162 -25.66 22.51 10.91
N TYR A 163 -26.64 22.96 10.14
CA TYR A 163 -27.25 22.19 9.06
C TYR A 163 -27.21 22.98 7.76
N GLN A 164 -26.95 22.29 6.66
CA GLN A 164 -26.96 22.89 5.34
C GLN A 164 -27.46 21.90 4.30
N TYR A 165 -28.23 22.39 3.33
CA TYR A 165 -28.50 21.67 2.10
C TYR A 165 -27.62 22.23 0.99
N PHE A 166 -26.76 21.39 0.40
CA PHE A 166 -25.98 21.75 -0.78
C PHE A 166 -26.86 21.64 -2.02
N ASP A 167 -27.16 22.77 -2.65
CA ASP A 167 -28.02 22.81 -3.85
C ASP A 167 -27.32 22.26 -5.11
N GLN A 168 -26.00 22.13 -5.08
CA GLN A 168 -25.17 21.56 -6.14
C GLN A 168 -23.90 20.94 -5.56
N LYS A 169 -23.16 20.18 -6.39
CA LYS A 169 -21.82 19.72 -6.02
C LYS A 169 -20.94 20.90 -5.63
N THR A 170 -20.37 20.84 -4.45
CA THR A 170 -19.63 21.96 -3.86
C THR A 170 -18.23 21.50 -3.46
N GLU A 171 -17.23 22.26 -3.90
CA GLU A 171 -15.87 22.10 -3.40
C GLU A 171 -15.76 22.68 -1.99
N ILE A 172 -15.32 21.86 -1.06
CA ILE A 172 -15.02 22.26 0.30
C ILE A 172 -13.51 22.18 0.54
N ASN A 173 -13.04 22.94 1.52
CA ASN A 173 -11.67 22.90 2.02
C ASN A 173 -10.63 23.30 0.96
N LYS A 174 -10.92 24.36 0.18
CA LYS A 174 -9.99 24.91 -0.82
C LYS A 174 -8.67 25.34 -0.17
N PRO A 175 -7.50 24.85 -0.62
CA PRO A 175 -6.23 25.41 -0.20
C PRO A 175 -6.07 26.87 -0.69
N LYS A 176 -5.37 27.71 0.09
CA LYS A 176 -5.05 29.10 -0.32
C LYS A 176 -4.13 29.05 -1.54
N VAL A 177 -4.55 29.70 -2.64
CA VAL A 177 -3.82 29.74 -3.92
C VAL A 177 -2.58 30.65 -3.82
N ILE A 178 -1.41 30.11 -4.16
CA ILE A 178 -0.26 30.88 -4.70
C ILE A 178 -0.08 30.36 -6.13
N ILE A 179 -0.34 31.22 -7.12
CA ILE A 179 -0.36 30.87 -8.54
C ILE A 179 1.07 30.66 -9.03
N ASN A 180 1.36 29.53 -9.69
CA ASN A 180 2.35 29.44 -10.77
C ASN A 180 2.01 28.28 -11.75
N GLN A 181 1.38 28.68 -12.88
CA GLN A 181 1.28 28.05 -14.22
C GLN A 181 0.84 26.56 -14.39
N PRO A 182 0.18 26.23 -15.54
CA PRO A 182 -0.69 25.06 -15.66
C PRO A 182 0.07 23.77 -15.98
N ILE A 183 -0.41 22.63 -15.46
CA ILE A 183 0.13 21.29 -15.71
C ILE A 183 -1.00 20.34 -16.15
N GLU A 184 -0.68 19.48 -17.14
CA GLU A 184 -1.51 18.39 -17.67
C GLU A 184 -1.81 17.27 -16.66
N ASP A 185 -2.99 16.67 -16.79
CA ASP A 185 -3.53 15.62 -15.94
C ASP A 185 -2.67 14.34 -15.89
N ILE A 186 -1.99 14.10 -14.76
CA ILE A 186 -1.47 12.78 -14.39
C ILE A 186 -2.20 12.29 -13.13
N LYS A 187 -2.88 11.13 -13.23
CA LYS A 187 -3.56 10.49 -12.11
C LYS A 187 -2.55 9.76 -11.20
N PRO A 188 -2.49 10.06 -9.89
CA PRO A 188 -1.68 9.28 -8.95
C PRO A 188 -2.29 7.88 -8.76
N GLN A 189 -1.45 6.85 -8.86
CA GLN A 189 -1.85 5.46 -8.67
C GLN A 189 -1.82 5.11 -7.17
N ASN A 190 -2.85 5.55 -6.44
CA ASN A 190 -3.09 5.20 -5.03
C ASN A 190 -3.63 3.77 -4.92
N ASN A 191 -2.76 2.76 -5.06
CA ASN A 191 -3.18 1.36 -4.89
C ASN A 191 -2.51 0.73 -3.66
N PHE A 192 -3.14 0.95 -2.50
CA PHE A 192 -2.75 0.38 -1.21
C PHE A 192 -2.93 -1.16 -1.11
N ASP A 193 -3.51 -1.78 -2.15
CA ASP A 193 -3.88 -3.19 -2.17
C ASP A 193 -2.79 -4.13 -2.73
N SER A 194 -1.74 -3.61 -3.39
CA SER A 194 -0.63 -4.42 -3.93
C SER A 194 0.54 -4.67 -2.96
N TRP A 195 0.29 -4.57 -1.65
CA TRP A 195 1.35 -4.59 -0.62
C TRP A 195 1.87 -6.01 -0.31
N ASP A 196 1.04 -7.04 -0.51
CA ASP A 196 1.36 -8.46 -0.23
C ASP A 196 1.68 -9.28 -1.50
N THR A 197 1.48 -8.70 -2.67
CA THR A 197 1.77 -9.34 -3.96
C THR A 197 3.08 -8.82 -4.50
N PRO A 198 4.07 -9.68 -4.84
CA PRO A 198 5.16 -9.26 -5.70
C PRO A 198 4.56 -8.58 -6.92
N ILE A 199 4.98 -7.36 -7.23
CA ILE A 199 4.52 -6.64 -8.41
C ILE A 199 4.96 -7.46 -9.62
N GLU A 200 4.04 -8.25 -10.20
CA GLU A 200 4.33 -9.15 -11.33
C GLU A 200 4.55 -8.38 -12.64
N ASN A 201 4.15 -7.11 -12.71
CA ASN A 201 4.28 -6.29 -13.90
C ASN A 201 4.99 -4.96 -13.61
N ILE A 202 6.18 -4.81 -14.19
CA ILE A 202 6.89 -3.54 -14.25
C ILE A 202 6.10 -2.62 -15.19
N SER A 203 5.19 -1.83 -14.61
CA SER A 203 4.61 -0.67 -15.29
C SER A 203 5.65 0.45 -15.29
N LEU A 204 5.89 1.01 -16.48
CA LEU A 204 6.90 2.01 -16.77
C LEU A 204 6.21 3.37 -16.84
N ALA A 205 6.24 4.11 -15.74
CA ALA A 205 5.92 5.53 -15.73
C ALA A 205 7.00 6.28 -14.95
N LYS A 206 7.63 7.26 -15.60
CA LYS A 206 8.51 8.23 -14.96
C LYS A 206 7.60 9.28 -14.32
N VAL A 207 7.59 9.38 -13.00
CA VAL A 207 6.91 10.46 -12.29
C VAL A 207 7.99 11.34 -11.67
N GLU A 208 8.21 12.50 -12.29
CA GLU A 208 8.92 13.60 -11.64
C GLU A 208 7.97 14.19 -10.59
N SER A 209 8.44 14.25 -9.34
CA SER A 209 7.63 14.58 -8.18
C SER A 209 7.52 16.09 -7.97
N ASN A 210 6.53 16.73 -8.61
CA ASN A 210 6.01 18.01 -8.16
C ASN A 210 4.90 17.73 -7.14
N PHE A 211 5.24 17.63 -5.86
CA PHE A 211 4.28 17.45 -4.78
C PHE A 211 4.06 18.76 -4.04
N ASP A 212 3.11 19.57 -4.50
CA ASP A 212 2.36 20.43 -3.60
C ASP A 212 1.01 20.79 -4.24
N GLU A 213 -0.03 20.04 -3.88
CA GLU A 213 -1.43 20.50 -3.88
C GLU A 213 -2.32 19.38 -3.33
N SER A 214 -2.91 19.58 -2.15
CA SER A 214 -3.99 18.72 -1.68
C SER A 214 -5.25 19.01 -2.51
N LYS A 215 -5.75 18.01 -3.24
CA LYS A 215 -6.93 18.19 -4.10
C LYS A 215 -8.15 18.58 -3.25
N PRO A 216 -8.96 19.57 -3.69
CA PRO A 216 -10.16 19.95 -2.97
C PRO A 216 -11.12 18.76 -2.85
N GLN A 217 -11.85 18.70 -1.74
CA GLN A 217 -12.87 17.67 -1.56
C GLN A 217 -14.19 18.14 -2.17
N ILE A 218 -14.88 17.24 -2.88
CA ILE A 218 -16.17 17.53 -3.49
C ILE A 218 -17.25 16.84 -2.68
N VAL A 219 -18.21 17.62 -2.19
CA VAL A 219 -19.45 17.13 -1.56
C VAL A 219 -20.56 17.14 -2.60
N SER A 220 -21.37 16.08 -2.64
CA SER A 220 -22.53 16.04 -3.53
C SER A 220 -23.64 16.99 -3.08
N GLU A 221 -24.55 17.32 -3.99
CA GLU A 221 -25.80 17.97 -3.62
C GLU A 221 -26.57 17.13 -2.58
N GLY A 222 -27.20 17.76 -1.60
CA GLY A 222 -27.96 17.07 -0.55
C GLY A 222 -27.77 17.65 0.85
N PRO A 223 -28.45 17.08 1.85
CA PRO A 223 -28.35 17.54 3.23
C PRO A 223 -27.04 17.11 3.88
N ALA A 224 -26.50 18.00 4.71
CA ALA A 224 -25.32 17.76 5.50
C ALA A 224 -25.43 18.37 6.90
N ILE A 225 -24.70 17.76 7.84
CA ILE A 225 -24.50 18.27 9.20
C ILE A 225 -23.08 18.81 9.27
N LEU A 226 -22.95 20.07 9.65
CA LEU A 226 -21.67 20.75 9.83
C LEU A 226 -21.27 20.62 11.29
N LEU A 227 -20.06 20.13 11.54
CA LEU A 227 -19.48 19.95 12.87
C LEU A 227 -18.24 20.83 12.99
N THR A 228 -18.18 21.72 13.98
CA THR A 228 -16.98 22.51 14.29
C THR A 228 -16.42 22.12 15.66
N ASN A 229 -15.09 22.15 15.79
CA ASN A 229 -14.35 21.81 17.01
C ASN A 229 -14.69 20.42 17.59
N THR A 230 -14.90 19.42 16.71
CA THR A 230 -15.32 18.08 17.13
C THR A 230 -14.15 17.10 17.28
N ASN A 231 -14.33 16.12 18.15
CA ASN A 231 -13.52 14.90 18.20
C ASN A 231 -14.34 13.75 17.62
N LEU A 232 -13.96 13.27 16.43
CA LEU A 232 -14.61 12.11 15.82
C LEU A 232 -14.04 10.83 16.43
N THR A 233 -14.90 9.97 16.96
CA THR A 233 -14.47 8.66 17.51
C THR A 233 -15.17 7.55 16.75
N VAL A 234 -14.38 6.62 16.22
CA VAL A 234 -14.89 5.40 15.60
C VAL A 234 -14.60 4.25 16.53
N ALA A 235 -15.65 3.57 16.96
CA ALA A 235 -15.56 2.37 17.78
C ALA A 235 -16.05 1.16 16.96
N THR A 236 -15.23 0.13 16.84
CA THR A 236 -15.59 -1.14 16.22
C THR A 236 -15.33 -2.29 17.19
N THR A 237 -15.73 -3.51 16.81
CA THR A 237 -15.42 -4.71 17.62
C THR A 237 -13.93 -5.03 17.72
N SER A 238 -13.12 -4.54 16.78
CA SER A 238 -11.70 -4.92 16.64
C SER A 238 -10.75 -3.77 16.92
N ASP A 239 -11.19 -2.53 16.66
CA ASP A 239 -10.39 -1.32 16.76
C ASP A 239 -11.21 -0.14 17.27
N SER A 240 -10.55 0.79 17.95
CA SER A 240 -11.12 2.09 18.29
C SER A 240 -10.11 3.19 17.98
N ILE A 241 -10.55 4.23 17.29
CA ILE A 241 -9.72 5.37 16.90
C ILE A 241 -10.42 6.69 17.20
N ALA A 242 -9.64 7.76 17.29
CA ALA A 242 -10.13 9.12 17.35
C ALA A 242 -9.41 10.02 16.35
N ILE A 243 -10.13 10.98 15.79
CA ILE A 243 -9.60 12.14 15.09
C ILE A 243 -9.93 13.36 15.94
N LEU A 244 -8.90 13.94 16.55
CA LEU A 244 -9.04 15.04 17.49
C LEU A 244 -9.03 16.40 16.78
N ASN A 245 -9.81 17.34 17.31
CA ASN A 245 -9.86 18.74 16.91
C ASN A 245 -10.07 18.92 15.40
N THR A 246 -11.21 18.43 14.90
CA THR A 246 -11.57 18.54 13.48
C THR A 246 -12.80 19.40 13.27
N THR A 247 -12.86 20.03 12.09
CA THR A 247 -14.08 20.57 11.51
C THR A 247 -14.48 19.65 10.36
N ALA A 248 -15.73 19.20 10.35
CA ALA A 248 -16.18 18.16 9.44
C ALA A 248 -17.59 18.41 8.89
N THR A 249 -17.82 17.98 7.65
CA THR A 249 -19.12 17.94 7.00
C THR A 249 -19.58 16.49 6.89
N VAL A 250 -20.67 16.14 7.57
CA VAL A 250 -21.32 14.83 7.46
C VAL A 250 -22.33 14.89 6.31
N SER A 251 -21.94 14.40 5.13
CA SER A 251 -22.82 14.34 3.95
C SER A 251 -23.68 13.08 4.02
N ILE A 252 -24.99 13.27 4.13
CA ILE A 252 -25.92 12.16 4.32
C ILE A 252 -26.08 11.36 3.02
N LYS A 253 -26.14 12.04 1.86
CA LYS A 253 -26.27 11.40 0.55
C LYS A 253 -25.01 10.63 0.16
N ASP A 254 -23.83 11.17 0.45
CA ASP A 254 -22.55 10.51 0.14
C ASP A 254 -22.23 9.37 1.11
N GLY A 255 -22.85 9.34 2.30
CA GLY A 255 -22.50 8.39 3.36
C GLY A 255 -21.09 8.61 3.92
N MET A 256 -20.63 9.86 3.89
CA MET A 256 -19.23 10.25 4.16
C MET A 256 -19.14 11.43 5.11
N VAL A 257 -18.08 11.44 5.90
CA VAL A 257 -17.60 12.59 6.66
C VAL A 257 -16.39 13.17 5.95
N PHE A 258 -16.46 14.45 5.62
CA PHE A 258 -15.37 15.21 5.02
C PHE A 258 -14.76 16.14 6.06
N GLY A 259 -13.56 15.80 6.55
CA GLY A 259 -12.85 16.59 7.55
C GLY A 259 -11.79 17.51 6.95
N GLN A 260 -11.62 18.69 7.54
CA GLN A 260 -10.64 19.70 7.10
C GLN A 260 -9.21 19.40 7.52
N SER A 261 -9.06 19.01 8.79
CA SER A 261 -7.80 18.65 9.44
C SER A 261 -8.11 17.90 10.72
N GLY A 262 -7.11 17.27 11.33
CA GLY A 262 -7.27 16.67 12.65
C GLY A 262 -6.06 15.83 13.05
N THR A 263 -5.99 15.42 14.31
CA THR A 263 -4.93 14.50 14.78
C THR A 263 -5.52 13.11 14.96
N PHE A 264 -5.06 12.15 14.16
CA PHE A 264 -5.45 10.76 14.32
C PHE A 264 -4.69 10.11 15.48
N LYS A 265 -5.44 9.39 16.33
CA LYS A 265 -4.93 8.58 17.44
C LYS A 265 -5.62 7.24 17.47
N GLU A 266 -4.83 6.19 17.68
CA GLU A 266 -5.34 4.85 17.90
C GLU A 266 -5.63 4.64 19.41
N ILE A 267 -6.90 4.49 19.77
CA ILE A 267 -7.32 4.28 21.16
C ILE A 267 -6.98 2.85 21.61
N SER A 268 -7.08 1.89 20.69
CA SER A 268 -6.71 0.49 20.93
C SER A 268 -5.21 0.26 21.16
N ASN A 269 -4.36 1.24 20.84
CA ASN A 269 -2.91 1.17 21.02
C ASN A 269 -2.36 2.52 21.55
N PRO A 270 -2.66 2.86 22.82
CA PRO A 270 -2.28 4.16 23.38
C PRO A 270 -0.76 4.33 23.55
N SER A 271 0.01 3.24 23.51
CA SER A 271 1.48 3.24 23.54
C SER A 271 2.13 3.59 22.20
N SER A 272 1.37 3.72 21.12
CA SER A 272 1.92 4.10 19.82
C SER A 272 2.55 5.49 19.88
N LEU A 273 3.80 5.61 19.45
CA LEU A 273 4.51 6.89 19.31
C LEU A 273 4.23 7.57 17.96
N ALA A 274 3.52 6.92 17.06
CA ALA A 274 3.17 7.48 15.75
C ALA A 274 1.98 8.45 15.90
N ILE A 275 2.21 9.71 15.57
CA ILE A 275 1.20 10.77 15.57
C ILE A 275 1.00 11.23 14.13
N PHE A 276 -0.23 11.13 13.63
CA PHE A 276 -0.60 11.55 12.28
C PHE A 276 -1.43 12.83 12.35
N LYS A 277 -0.89 13.92 11.83
CA LYS A 277 -1.66 15.15 11.60
C LYS A 277 -2.23 15.08 10.19
N LEU A 278 -3.54 14.87 10.11
CA LEU A 278 -4.29 14.80 8.86
C LEU A 278 -4.60 16.22 8.39
N GLY A 279 -4.39 16.48 7.11
CA GLY A 279 -5.04 17.55 6.36
C GLY A 279 -6.47 17.16 6.02
N SER A 280 -6.93 17.52 4.82
CA SER A 280 -8.29 17.16 4.40
C SER A 280 -8.44 15.65 4.23
N PHE A 281 -9.36 15.04 4.98
CA PHE A 281 -9.57 13.59 5.02
C PHE A 281 -11.02 13.22 4.74
N ARG A 282 -11.22 11.98 4.28
CA ARG A 282 -12.56 11.39 4.08
C ARG A 282 -12.70 10.21 5.03
N LEU A 283 -13.85 10.09 5.69
CA LEU A 283 -14.21 8.98 6.57
C LEU A 283 -15.57 8.43 6.15
N GLY A 284 -15.66 7.13 5.86
CA GLY A 284 -16.97 6.50 5.63
C GLY A 284 -17.79 6.40 6.91
N ILE A 285 -19.09 6.71 6.83
CA ILE A 285 -20.01 6.65 7.98
C ILE A 285 -20.30 5.18 8.35
N ASN A 286 -20.64 4.36 7.35
CA ASN A 286 -20.94 2.93 7.52
C ASN A 286 -19.72 2.02 7.32
N SER A 287 -18.67 2.50 6.67
CA SER A 287 -17.40 1.83 6.49
C SER A 287 -16.32 2.65 7.21
N PRO A 288 -15.75 2.17 8.34
CA PRO A 288 -14.77 2.90 9.15
C PRO A 288 -13.39 2.97 8.45
N LYS A 289 -13.38 3.53 7.24
CA LYS A 289 -12.23 3.75 6.37
C LYS A 289 -11.95 5.24 6.30
N ILE A 290 -10.71 5.62 6.58
CA ILE A 290 -10.18 6.98 6.49
C ILE A 290 -9.13 7.03 5.39
N THR A 291 -9.21 8.04 4.53
CA THR A 291 -8.17 8.32 3.52
C THR A 291 -7.77 9.79 3.61
N CYS A 292 -6.47 10.06 3.58
CA CYS A 292 -5.92 11.42 3.56
C CYS A 292 -4.65 11.47 2.71
N GLU A 293 -4.59 12.33 1.70
CA GLU A 293 -3.42 12.46 0.81
C GLU A 293 -2.36 13.43 1.35
N ASP A 294 -2.74 14.28 2.30
CA ASP A 294 -1.87 15.25 2.95
C ASP A 294 -1.83 14.96 4.45
N THR A 295 -0.86 14.15 4.88
CA THR A 295 -0.65 13.79 6.28
C THR A 295 0.79 14.04 6.67
N GLU A 296 1.00 14.70 7.80
CA GLU A 296 2.30 14.79 8.47
C GLU A 296 2.40 13.71 9.55
N LEU A 297 3.34 12.79 9.38
CA LEU A 297 3.70 11.77 10.37
C LEU A 297 4.85 12.29 11.24
N ASN A 298 4.61 12.32 12.55
CA ASN A 298 5.67 12.39 13.55
C ASN A 298 5.82 11.02 14.21
N TYR A 299 7.01 10.41 14.11
CA TYR A 299 7.28 9.09 14.67
C TYR A 299 8.70 9.04 15.26
N SER A 300 8.86 9.57 16.47
CA SER A 300 10.16 9.94 17.05
C SER A 300 11.16 8.80 17.23
N ASN A 301 10.71 7.56 17.41
CA ASN A 301 11.58 6.39 17.50
C ASN A 301 11.99 5.82 16.13
N GLN A 302 11.47 6.34 15.02
CA GLN A 302 11.79 5.85 13.67
C GLN A 302 12.34 6.96 12.76
N LEU A 303 11.89 8.19 12.96
CA LEU A 303 12.17 9.36 12.12
C LEU A 303 12.86 10.45 12.94
N THR A 304 13.84 11.13 12.34
CA THR A 304 14.53 12.27 12.97
C THR A 304 13.74 13.58 12.80
N THR A 305 12.92 13.68 11.75
CA THR A 305 12.05 14.82 11.45
C THR A 305 10.68 14.33 11.02
N PRO A 306 9.60 15.13 11.20
CA PRO A 306 8.29 14.81 10.63
C PRO A 306 8.34 14.62 9.10
N VAL A 307 7.49 13.74 8.57
CA VAL A 307 7.46 13.38 7.15
C VAL A 307 6.05 13.54 6.60
N LYS A 308 5.91 14.21 5.45
CA LYS A 308 4.64 14.29 4.71
C LYS A 308 4.39 13.04 3.87
N GLY A 309 3.15 12.58 3.79
CA GLY A 309 2.75 11.35 3.12
C GLY A 309 1.25 11.18 2.95
N VAL A 310 0.88 10.06 2.35
CA VAL A 310 -0.50 9.59 2.22
C VAL A 310 -0.81 8.63 3.36
N PHE A 311 -1.98 8.79 3.97
CA PHE A 311 -2.47 8.01 5.09
C PHE A 311 -3.75 7.25 4.72
N GLU A 312 -3.84 6.02 5.18
CA GLU A 312 -5.05 5.20 5.12
C GLU A 312 -5.26 4.47 6.44
N TYR A 313 -6.52 4.39 6.85
CA TYR A 313 -6.96 3.52 7.93
C TYR A 313 -8.23 2.80 7.47
N ASP A 314 -8.35 1.51 7.76
CA ASP A 314 -9.55 0.74 7.43
C ASP A 314 -9.77 -0.33 8.51
N SER A 315 -10.78 -0.12 9.36
CA SER A 315 -11.12 -1.12 10.36
C SER A 315 -12.01 -2.21 9.74
N LYS A 316 -11.52 -3.45 9.78
CA LYS A 316 -12.22 -4.65 9.29
C LYS A 316 -12.40 -5.65 10.42
N LYS A 317 -13.45 -6.47 10.32
CA LYS A 317 -13.59 -7.66 11.19
C LYS A 317 -12.38 -8.56 10.99
N ARG A 318 -11.72 -8.94 12.09
CA ARG A 318 -10.54 -9.80 12.08
C ARG A 318 -10.69 -10.97 13.07
N PRO A 319 -10.12 -12.15 12.77
CA PRO A 319 -10.02 -13.22 13.75
C PRO A 319 -9.22 -12.78 14.98
N LYS A 320 -9.47 -13.44 16.13
CA LYS A 320 -8.69 -13.20 17.34
C LYS A 320 -7.20 -13.42 17.08
N ASN A 321 -6.35 -12.58 17.66
CA ASN A 321 -4.88 -12.63 17.56
C ASN A 321 -4.29 -12.31 16.18
N VAL A 322 -5.08 -11.83 15.21
CA VAL A 322 -4.56 -11.32 13.94
C VAL A 322 -4.31 -9.82 14.08
N GLU A 323 -3.04 -9.40 14.04
CA GLU A 323 -2.67 -7.98 14.12
C GLU A 323 -3.23 -7.16 12.95
N SER A 324 -3.39 -5.86 13.19
CA SER A 324 -3.89 -4.94 12.16
C SER A 324 -2.75 -4.58 11.22
N SER A 325 -3.04 -4.52 9.93
CA SER A 325 -2.18 -3.87 8.94
C SER A 325 -2.37 -2.35 8.90
N PHE A 326 -3.22 -1.79 9.77
CA PHE A 326 -3.51 -0.36 9.84
C PHE A 326 -3.01 0.24 11.17
N PRO A 327 -2.69 1.54 11.20
CA PRO A 327 -2.74 2.49 10.07
C PRO A 327 -1.68 2.19 8.99
N LYS A 328 -1.96 2.64 7.76
CA LYS A 328 -1.00 2.65 6.66
C LYS A 328 -0.56 4.09 6.40
N PHE A 329 0.72 4.26 6.12
CA PHE A 329 1.28 5.54 5.71
C PHE A 329 2.39 5.32 4.69
N MET A 330 2.54 6.25 3.75
CA MET A 330 3.63 6.25 2.77
C MET A 330 4.09 7.68 2.48
N SER A 331 5.39 7.94 2.62
CA SER A 331 5.98 9.26 2.42
C SER A 331 5.88 9.71 0.98
N LEU A 332 5.75 11.03 0.77
CA LEU A 332 5.83 11.62 -0.57
C LEU A 332 7.26 11.61 -1.11
N ARG A 333 8.21 11.91 -0.22
CA ARG A 333 9.64 12.01 -0.55
C ARG A 333 10.36 10.67 -0.39
N ASN A 334 11.51 10.55 -1.07
CA ASN A 334 12.38 9.38 -1.08
C ASN A 334 13.77 9.63 -0.46
N ASP A 335 13.87 10.61 0.44
CA ASP A 335 15.09 11.00 1.14
C ASP A 335 14.85 11.12 2.65
N VAL A 336 14.03 10.20 3.18
CA VAL A 336 13.66 10.18 4.59
C VAL A 336 14.85 9.72 5.45
N VAL A 337 15.08 10.43 6.55
CA VAL A 337 16.16 10.14 7.50
C VAL A 337 15.62 9.29 8.67
N LEU A 338 16.17 8.09 8.82
CA LEU A 338 15.78 7.13 9.85
C LEU A 338 16.65 7.26 11.11
N SER A 339 16.03 7.21 12.29
CA SER A 339 16.75 7.35 13.58
C SER A 339 17.50 6.08 14.01
N ASN A 340 16.98 4.89 13.68
CA ASN A 340 17.39 3.60 14.29
C ASN A 340 17.99 2.59 13.31
N LEU A 341 18.69 3.08 12.28
CA LEU A 341 19.33 2.21 11.31
C LEU A 341 20.64 1.63 11.87
N GLY A 342 21.47 2.43 12.54
CA GLY A 342 22.77 2.04 13.06
C GLY A 342 23.92 2.75 12.34
N LYS A 343 25.03 3.01 13.04
CA LYS A 343 26.14 3.87 12.58
C LYS A 343 26.87 3.38 11.32
N ASP A 344 26.86 2.06 11.09
CA ASP A 344 27.55 1.42 9.97
C ASP A 344 26.67 1.35 8.71
N LEU A 345 25.49 1.99 8.72
CA LEU A 345 24.50 1.95 7.65
C LEU A 345 24.14 3.36 7.19
N GLU A 346 24.13 3.56 5.87
CA GLU A 346 23.50 4.73 5.23
C GLU A 346 22.25 4.29 4.50
N TYR A 347 21.22 5.13 4.55
CA TYR A 347 19.94 4.89 3.91
C TYR A 347 19.52 6.09 3.08
N ILE A 348 19.05 5.81 1.87
CA ILE A 348 18.39 6.76 0.99
C ILE A 348 17.14 6.08 0.49
N GLY A 349 15.96 6.57 0.88
CA GLY A 349 14.70 5.99 0.48
C GLY A 349 13.51 6.66 1.14
N GLY A 350 12.32 6.13 0.88
CA GLY A 350 11.07 6.59 1.46
C GLY A 350 10.87 6.13 2.90
N PHE A 351 9.67 6.33 3.40
CA PHE A 351 9.21 5.70 4.62
C PHE A 351 7.77 5.31 4.44
N SER A 352 7.47 4.05 4.73
CA SER A 352 6.10 3.56 4.76
C SER A 352 5.90 2.64 5.94
N MET A 353 4.66 2.51 6.37
CA MET A 353 4.28 1.59 7.43
C MET A 353 2.93 0.94 7.15
N SER A 354 2.77 -0.28 7.66
CA SER A 354 1.55 -1.08 7.65
C SER A 354 1.37 -1.66 9.05
N GLY A 355 0.53 -1.03 9.86
CA GLY A 355 0.44 -1.35 11.30
C GLY A 355 1.79 -1.13 11.97
N LYS A 356 2.37 -2.20 12.54
CA LYS A 356 3.68 -2.16 13.22
C LYS A 356 4.87 -2.33 12.28
N LYS A 357 4.65 -2.77 11.04
CA LYS A 357 5.74 -3.04 10.10
C LYS A 357 6.16 -1.78 9.36
N ILE A 358 7.46 -1.60 9.20
CA ILE A 358 8.08 -0.44 8.55
C ILE A 358 8.78 -0.88 7.26
N TYR A 359 8.65 -0.04 6.24
CA TYR A 359 9.11 -0.29 4.88
C TYR A 359 9.80 0.94 4.29
N SER A 360 10.53 0.72 3.20
CA SER A 360 11.34 1.76 2.54
C SER A 360 10.65 2.48 1.37
N MET A 361 9.35 2.25 1.16
CA MET A 361 8.62 2.77 -0.02
C MET A 361 8.23 4.24 0.13
N SER A 362 8.09 4.94 -1.00
CA SER A 362 7.51 6.28 -1.12
C SER A 362 6.55 6.34 -2.31
N THR A 363 5.69 7.37 -2.38
CA THR A 363 4.86 7.63 -3.57
C THR A 363 5.67 8.18 -4.74
N GLY A 364 6.77 8.89 -4.46
CA GLY A 364 7.56 9.63 -5.45
C GLY A 364 8.67 8.85 -6.13
N ALA A 365 9.08 7.69 -5.61
CA ALA A 365 10.19 6.93 -6.19
C ALA A 365 10.03 5.42 -6.04
N LYS A 366 10.64 4.70 -6.98
CA LYS A 366 10.51 3.24 -7.11
C LYS A 366 11.47 2.45 -6.21
N TYR A 367 12.61 3.02 -5.82
CA TYR A 367 13.67 2.28 -5.12
C TYR A 367 14.22 3.05 -3.92
N ALA A 368 14.64 2.28 -2.92
CA ALA A 368 15.48 2.71 -1.81
C ALA A 368 16.85 2.04 -1.93
N SER A 369 17.85 2.60 -1.25
CA SER A 369 19.19 2.03 -1.14
C SER A 369 19.70 2.00 0.29
N ILE A 370 20.41 0.93 0.62
CA ILE A 370 21.13 0.76 1.88
C ILE A 370 22.60 0.54 1.53
N THR A 371 23.48 1.33 2.12
CA THR A 371 24.93 1.15 2.04
C THR A 371 25.45 0.69 3.40
N ILE A 372 26.20 -0.41 3.41
CA ILE A 372 26.84 -0.94 4.63
C ILE A 372 28.33 -0.58 4.58
N LYS A 373 28.84 -0.05 5.69
CA LYS A 373 30.23 0.33 5.88
C LYS A 373 30.94 -0.57 6.90
N LYS A 374 32.21 -0.84 6.67
CA LYS A 374 33.16 -1.42 7.63
C LYS A 374 34.38 -0.51 7.65
N ASP A 375 34.75 -0.02 8.83
CA ASP A 375 35.87 0.92 9.02
C ASP A 375 35.78 2.16 8.11
N ASN A 376 34.59 2.78 8.07
CA ASN A 376 34.22 3.91 7.20
C ASN A 376 34.31 3.66 5.68
N LYS A 377 34.70 2.46 5.24
CA LYS A 377 34.70 2.07 3.83
C LYS A 377 33.41 1.37 3.46
N LYS A 378 32.84 1.76 2.33
CA LYS A 378 31.67 1.10 1.73
C LYS A 378 32.04 -0.32 1.31
N ILE A 379 31.37 -1.31 1.87
CA ILE A 379 31.58 -2.74 1.56
C ILE A 379 30.38 -3.39 0.89
N ILE A 380 29.17 -2.88 1.09
CA ILE A 380 27.96 -3.41 0.46
C ILE A 380 27.06 -2.25 0.01
N LYS A 381 26.49 -2.34 -1.19
CA LYS A 381 25.34 -1.53 -1.63
C LYS A 381 24.18 -2.45 -1.98
N LEU A 382 23.01 -2.13 -1.45
CA LEU A 382 21.76 -2.84 -1.67
C LEU A 382 20.75 -1.86 -2.24
N ILE A 383 20.03 -2.25 -3.29
CA ILE A 383 18.96 -1.46 -3.90
C ILE A 383 17.72 -2.36 -4.01
N SER A 384 16.58 -1.89 -3.52
CA SER A 384 15.31 -2.61 -3.59
C SER A 384 14.14 -1.64 -3.66
N SER A 385 13.03 -2.08 -4.25
CA SER A 385 11.76 -1.33 -4.20
C SER A 385 11.12 -1.38 -2.83
N ASN A 386 11.45 -2.40 -2.03
CA ASN A 386 10.93 -2.54 -0.69
C ASN A 386 11.91 -3.30 0.23
N PHE A 387 12.47 -2.59 1.20
CA PHE A 387 13.09 -3.18 2.38
C PHE A 387 12.09 -3.18 3.54
N GLU A 388 11.89 -4.33 4.18
CA GLU A 388 11.25 -4.40 5.49
C GLU A 388 12.29 -4.09 6.56
N LEU A 389 12.03 -3.07 7.36
CA LEU A 389 12.97 -2.48 8.32
C LEU A 389 12.46 -2.75 9.74
N SER A 390 12.97 -3.81 10.37
CA SER A 390 12.72 -4.10 11.78
C SER A 390 13.86 -3.59 12.67
N ASP A 391 13.64 -3.58 13.99
CA ASP A 391 14.62 -3.13 14.98
C ASP A 391 15.99 -3.82 14.85
N SER A 392 15.99 -5.12 14.54
CA SER A 392 17.23 -5.92 14.41
C SER A 392 17.46 -6.48 13.02
N LEU A 393 16.43 -6.56 12.17
CA LEU A 393 16.48 -7.28 10.91
C LEU A 393 16.09 -6.37 9.74
N ILE A 394 16.87 -6.42 8.67
CA ILE A 394 16.54 -5.83 7.37
C ILE A 394 16.32 -6.98 6.40
N THR A 395 15.18 -6.99 5.72
CA THR A 395 14.88 -8.03 4.71
C THR A 395 14.33 -7.43 3.43
N SER A 396 14.47 -8.15 2.34
CA SER A 396 13.78 -7.85 1.09
C SER A 396 13.70 -9.10 0.23
N ASN A 397 12.59 -9.28 -0.49
CA ASN A 397 12.39 -10.44 -1.37
C ASN A 397 13.10 -10.32 -2.71
N ALA A 398 13.47 -9.11 -3.13
CA ALA A 398 14.16 -8.83 -4.38
C ALA A 398 15.08 -7.62 -4.20
N THR A 399 16.39 -7.83 -4.33
CA THR A 399 17.43 -6.83 -4.07
C THR A 399 18.53 -6.96 -5.10
N ILE A 400 18.95 -5.82 -5.67
CA ILE A 400 20.22 -5.71 -6.37
C ILE A 400 21.29 -5.56 -5.30
N ALA A 401 22.27 -6.47 -5.28
CA ALA A 401 23.34 -6.49 -4.30
C ALA A 401 24.71 -6.35 -4.97
N SER A 402 25.51 -5.42 -4.45
CA SER A 402 26.93 -5.25 -4.79
C SER A 402 27.77 -5.32 -3.52
N ILE A 403 28.64 -6.31 -3.43
CA ILE A 403 29.62 -6.47 -2.35
C ILE A 403 30.98 -6.06 -2.90
N TYR A 404 31.60 -5.02 -2.35
CA TYR A 404 32.86 -4.46 -2.80
C TYR A 404 34.03 -5.07 -2.03
N PHE A 405 35.05 -5.51 -2.76
CA PHE A 405 36.29 -6.03 -2.20
C PHE A 405 37.44 -5.78 -3.19
N ALA A 406 38.70 -5.82 -2.73
CA ALA A 406 39.86 -5.60 -3.59
C ALA A 406 39.81 -4.32 -4.46
N GLU A 407 39.60 -3.16 -3.81
CA GLU A 407 39.53 -1.79 -4.39
C GLU A 407 38.46 -1.56 -5.46
N ASN A 408 38.59 -2.18 -6.63
CA ASN A 408 37.74 -1.95 -7.81
C ASN A 408 36.90 -3.17 -8.20
N ASP A 409 36.95 -4.24 -7.41
CA ASP A 409 36.24 -5.48 -7.69
C ASP A 409 34.98 -5.65 -6.81
N SER A 410 34.06 -6.48 -7.29
CA SER A 410 32.82 -6.76 -6.58
C SER A 410 32.24 -8.13 -6.90
N ILE A 411 31.43 -8.61 -5.95
CA ILE A 411 30.45 -9.66 -6.16
C ILE A 411 29.11 -8.96 -6.38
N TYR A 412 28.51 -9.16 -7.55
CA TYR A 412 27.27 -8.51 -7.96
C TYR A 412 26.16 -9.52 -8.28
N ASN A 413 24.93 -9.25 -7.86
CA ASN A 413 23.75 -9.97 -8.33
C ASN A 413 22.55 -9.01 -8.43
N PRO A 414 21.82 -8.96 -9.56
CA PRO A 414 20.73 -8.00 -9.74
C PRO A 414 19.41 -8.42 -9.08
N ASN A 415 19.26 -9.67 -8.60
CA ASN A 415 18.00 -10.07 -8.00
C ASN A 415 18.17 -11.23 -7.00
N VAL A 416 18.35 -10.87 -5.73
CA VAL A 416 18.48 -11.80 -4.61
C VAL A 416 17.56 -11.42 -3.47
N LYS A 417 17.15 -12.43 -2.69
CA LYS A 417 16.49 -12.24 -1.40
C LYS A 417 17.53 -11.85 -0.36
N LEU A 418 17.30 -10.75 0.34
CA LEU A 418 18.16 -10.21 1.39
C LEU A 418 17.64 -10.59 2.77
N LYS A 419 18.57 -10.99 3.65
CA LYS A 419 18.37 -11.01 5.10
C LYS A 419 19.64 -10.50 5.79
N TYR A 420 19.51 -9.43 6.58
CA TYR A 420 20.63 -8.85 7.33
C TYR A 420 20.24 -8.59 8.78
N ASN A 421 20.94 -9.21 9.72
CA ASN A 421 20.78 -8.96 11.15
C ASN A 421 21.79 -7.90 11.61
N LYS A 422 21.29 -6.72 11.99
CA LYS A 422 22.09 -5.58 12.43
C LYS A 422 22.89 -5.84 13.70
N LYS A 423 22.38 -6.69 14.61
CA LYS A 423 23.00 -6.98 15.91
C LYS A 423 24.13 -7.99 15.79
N THR A 424 23.88 -9.12 15.13
CA THR A 424 24.88 -10.19 14.96
C THR A 424 25.81 -9.94 13.77
N LYS A 425 25.49 -8.96 12.92
CA LYS A 425 26.17 -8.65 11.66
C LYS A 425 26.12 -9.80 10.63
N ASP A 426 25.15 -10.70 10.77
CA ASP A 426 24.92 -11.80 9.82
C ASP A 426 24.21 -11.28 8.58
N PHE A 427 24.91 -11.32 7.45
CA PHE A 427 24.43 -10.95 6.13
C PHE A 427 24.25 -12.19 5.27
N GLN A 428 23.07 -12.33 4.69
CA GLN A 428 22.74 -13.43 3.79
C GLN A 428 22.03 -12.91 2.55
N LEU A 429 22.49 -13.38 1.40
CA LEU A 429 21.79 -13.32 0.14
C LEU A 429 21.39 -14.73 -0.25
N SER A 430 20.18 -14.90 -0.75
CA SER A 430 19.69 -16.20 -1.24
C SER A 430 18.89 -16.03 -2.51
N LYS A 431 18.68 -17.13 -3.23
CA LYS A 431 17.76 -17.15 -4.36
C LYS A 431 16.37 -16.64 -3.97
N ILE A 432 15.71 -15.96 -4.88
CA ILE A 432 14.31 -15.56 -4.72
C ILE A 432 13.38 -16.79 -4.78
N ASP A 433 12.22 -16.70 -4.12
CA ASP A 433 11.34 -17.87 -3.98
C ASP A 433 10.64 -18.23 -5.31
N LYS A 434 10.29 -17.23 -6.13
CA LYS A 434 9.56 -17.34 -7.39
C LYS A 434 10.11 -16.40 -8.46
N GLY A 435 9.83 -16.68 -9.73
CA GLY A 435 10.23 -15.88 -10.88
C GLY A 435 11.53 -16.36 -11.51
N GLY A 436 11.73 -16.08 -12.81
CA GLY A 436 12.80 -16.72 -13.57
C GLY A 436 14.22 -16.18 -13.30
N PHE A 437 14.39 -15.17 -12.43
CA PHE A 437 15.72 -14.73 -11.97
C PHE A 437 16.30 -15.59 -10.84
N LYS A 438 15.58 -16.61 -10.39
CA LYS A 438 15.94 -17.47 -9.26
C LYS A 438 17.35 -18.05 -9.34
N ASP A 439 17.80 -18.45 -10.53
CA ASP A 439 19.10 -19.10 -10.73
C ASP A 439 20.17 -18.18 -11.30
N MET A 440 19.97 -16.86 -11.21
CA MET A 440 20.93 -15.89 -11.71
C MET A 440 22.23 -15.93 -10.89
N ALA A 441 23.35 -16.13 -11.59
CA ALA A 441 24.67 -16.25 -10.98
C ALA A 441 25.15 -14.92 -10.37
N TYR A 442 25.91 -15.01 -9.29
CA TYR A 442 26.74 -13.91 -8.81
C TYR A 442 27.88 -13.66 -9.79
N LYS A 443 28.13 -12.40 -10.14
CA LYS A 443 29.28 -11.97 -10.95
C LYS A 443 30.41 -11.55 -10.02
N ASP A 444 31.49 -12.33 -9.97
CA ASP A 444 32.73 -12.00 -9.26
C ASP A 444 33.75 -11.43 -10.25
N THR A 445 34.04 -10.12 -10.15
CA THR A 445 34.92 -9.44 -11.09
C THR A 445 36.41 -9.66 -10.81
N TYR A 446 36.80 -10.04 -9.58
CA TYR A 446 38.19 -10.27 -9.20
C TYR A 446 38.69 -11.62 -9.75
N HIS A 447 37.88 -12.65 -9.54
CA HIS A 447 38.14 -14.00 -10.04
C HIS A 447 37.72 -14.17 -11.50
N LYS A 448 36.93 -13.24 -12.06
CA LYS A 448 36.32 -13.35 -13.40
C LYS A 448 35.44 -14.60 -13.53
N LEU A 449 34.59 -14.83 -12.53
CA LEU A 449 33.72 -16.00 -12.44
C LEU A 449 32.25 -15.61 -12.26
N TYR A 450 31.37 -16.36 -12.89
CA TYR A 450 29.95 -16.45 -12.56
C TYR A 450 29.76 -17.61 -11.57
N ILE A 451 29.20 -17.31 -10.40
CA ILE A 451 29.01 -18.27 -9.31
C ILE A 451 27.52 -18.52 -9.11
N THR A 452 27.07 -19.75 -9.35
CA THR A 452 25.68 -20.15 -9.07
C THR A 452 25.62 -20.98 -7.80
N THR A 453 24.86 -20.51 -6.82
CA THR A 453 24.68 -21.15 -5.52
C THR A 453 23.32 -20.78 -4.93
N ASP A 454 22.87 -21.45 -3.87
CA ASP A 454 21.58 -21.13 -3.22
C ASP A 454 21.69 -19.93 -2.26
N ALA A 455 22.85 -19.79 -1.61
CA ALA A 455 23.10 -18.69 -0.69
C ALA A 455 24.56 -18.24 -0.66
N LEU A 456 24.73 -16.93 -0.46
CA LEU A 456 25.95 -16.29 0.00
C LEU A 456 25.74 -15.88 1.45
N GLN A 457 26.63 -16.28 2.34
CA GLN A 457 26.60 -15.96 3.77
C GLN A 457 27.89 -15.28 4.20
N TRP A 458 27.75 -14.20 4.96
CA TRP A 458 28.88 -13.44 5.50
C TRP A 458 28.51 -12.87 6.87
N ASN A 459 29.30 -13.17 7.91
CA ASN A 459 29.30 -12.34 9.10
C ASN A 459 30.26 -11.17 8.85
N ILE A 460 29.74 -9.94 8.76
CA ILE A 460 30.52 -8.76 8.35
C ILE A 460 31.71 -8.49 9.29
N GLY A 461 31.67 -8.98 10.53
CA GLY A 461 32.78 -8.93 11.47
C GLY A 461 33.98 -9.82 11.10
N THR A 462 33.81 -10.75 10.17
CA THR A 462 34.82 -11.72 9.73
C THR A 462 35.29 -11.44 8.30
N ASP A 463 36.46 -11.96 7.92
CA ASP A 463 37.03 -11.80 6.59
C ASP A 463 36.76 -13.02 5.69
N LYS A 464 35.55 -13.60 5.80
CA LYS A 464 35.17 -14.81 5.07
C LYS A 464 33.74 -14.74 4.53
N ILE A 465 33.59 -14.95 3.22
CA ILE A 465 32.29 -15.11 2.56
C ILE A 465 32.13 -16.57 2.12
N ASP A 466 31.04 -17.20 2.50
CA ASP A 466 30.73 -18.58 2.12
C ASP A 466 29.62 -18.64 1.05
N PHE A 467 29.83 -19.48 0.04
CA PHE A 467 28.83 -19.85 -0.96
C PHE A 467 28.32 -21.26 -0.68
N LYS A 468 27.00 -21.44 -0.61
CA LYS A 468 26.38 -22.69 -0.16
C LYS A 468 25.18 -23.12 -1.00
N ILE A 469 25.14 -24.41 -1.32
CA ILE A 469 23.91 -25.12 -1.68
C ILE A 469 23.18 -25.47 -0.38
N LEU A 470 21.91 -25.09 -0.28
CA LEU A 470 21.12 -25.26 0.95
C LEU A 470 20.34 -26.57 0.93
N SER A 471 19.82 -26.95 -0.24
CA SER A 471 18.98 -28.15 -0.43
C SER A 471 19.69 -29.20 -1.29
N ALA A 472 19.42 -30.49 -1.03
CA ALA A 472 19.98 -31.60 -1.81
C ALA A 472 21.50 -31.48 -2.03
N LYS A 473 22.25 -31.14 -0.96
CA LYS A 473 23.67 -30.72 -1.00
C LYS A 473 24.62 -31.68 -1.73
N ASN A 474 24.29 -32.97 -1.75
CA ASN A 474 25.10 -34.02 -2.40
C ASN A 474 24.73 -34.26 -3.87
N LEU A 475 23.63 -33.68 -4.36
CA LEU A 475 23.09 -33.88 -5.71
C LEU A 475 23.19 -32.61 -6.57
N VAL A 476 22.92 -31.44 -5.98
CA VAL A 476 22.97 -30.15 -6.69
C VAL A 476 24.34 -29.51 -6.46
N PRO A 477 25.17 -29.32 -7.50
CA PRO A 477 26.44 -28.63 -7.34
C PRO A 477 26.28 -27.11 -7.31
N ALA A 478 27.16 -26.43 -6.59
CA ALA A 478 27.47 -25.03 -6.91
C ALA A 478 28.35 -25.00 -8.17
N THR A 479 28.12 -24.04 -9.06
CA THR A 479 28.87 -23.92 -10.31
C THR A 479 29.68 -22.64 -10.38
N PHE A 480 30.87 -22.73 -10.93
CA PHE A 480 31.80 -21.61 -11.12
C PHE A 480 32.23 -21.59 -12.57
N GLU A 481 31.76 -20.61 -13.32
CA GLU A 481 31.91 -20.50 -14.77
C GLU A 481 32.77 -19.27 -15.11
N SER A 482 33.76 -19.41 -15.98
CA SER A 482 34.57 -18.28 -16.46
C SER A 482 33.74 -17.25 -17.23
N PHE A 483 34.17 -15.98 -17.19
CA PHE A 483 33.59 -14.93 -18.03
C PHE A 483 33.74 -15.19 -19.53
N ASP A 484 34.75 -15.98 -19.93
CA ASP A 484 35.03 -16.32 -21.32
C ASP A 484 34.57 -17.75 -21.67
N TYR A 485 33.84 -18.42 -20.77
CA TYR A 485 33.22 -19.72 -21.05
C TYR A 485 32.19 -19.61 -22.17
N PHE A 486 32.28 -20.53 -23.14
CA PHE A 486 31.30 -20.64 -24.21
C PHE A 486 30.87 -22.08 -24.44
N ASN A 487 29.56 -22.28 -24.50
CA ASN A 487 28.94 -23.55 -24.88
C ASN A 487 27.94 -23.29 -26.00
N ALA A 488 28.25 -23.82 -27.20
CA ALA A 488 27.48 -23.57 -28.41
C ALA A 488 26.02 -24.04 -28.29
N GLU A 489 25.80 -25.19 -27.65
CA GLU A 489 24.46 -25.73 -27.42
C GLU A 489 23.62 -24.79 -26.53
N SER A 490 24.19 -24.32 -25.40
CA SER A 490 23.53 -23.38 -24.49
C SER A 490 23.17 -22.06 -25.17
N TYR A 491 24.06 -21.55 -26.03
CA TYR A 491 23.81 -20.35 -26.83
C TYR A 491 22.68 -20.56 -27.84
N ASN A 492 22.70 -21.66 -28.60
CA ASN A 492 21.66 -21.98 -29.58
C ASN A 492 20.30 -22.20 -28.90
N ASN A 493 20.28 -22.94 -27.79
CA ASN A 493 19.09 -23.18 -26.97
C ASN A 493 18.54 -21.88 -26.35
N ALA A 494 19.37 -20.85 -26.15
CA ALA A 494 18.90 -19.56 -25.67
C ALA A 494 18.01 -18.81 -26.65
N ALA A 495 18.26 -18.96 -27.95
CA ALA A 495 17.44 -18.35 -28.99
C ALA A 495 16.30 -19.25 -29.47
N SER A 496 16.40 -20.57 -29.27
CA SER A 496 15.51 -21.58 -29.88
C SER A 496 14.02 -21.43 -29.53
N SER A 497 13.70 -20.86 -28.37
CA SER A 497 12.31 -20.66 -27.93
C SER A 497 11.63 -19.44 -28.55
N TYR A 498 12.33 -18.69 -29.41
CA TYR A 498 11.87 -17.43 -29.98
C TYR A 498 12.06 -17.40 -31.50
N ASN A 499 11.17 -16.72 -32.22
CA ASN A 499 11.26 -16.56 -33.69
C ASN A 499 12.41 -15.63 -34.13
N PHE A 500 13.25 -15.19 -33.21
CA PHE A 500 14.42 -14.34 -33.43
C PHE A 500 15.44 -14.59 -32.33
N ASN A 501 16.71 -14.30 -32.58
CA ASN A 501 17.75 -14.34 -31.54
C ASN A 501 17.78 -13.01 -30.77
N PRO A 502 17.39 -12.95 -29.49
CA PRO A 502 17.28 -11.68 -28.77
C PRO A 502 18.62 -10.97 -28.58
N LEU A 503 19.71 -11.74 -28.40
CA LEU A 503 21.05 -11.20 -28.24
C LEU A 503 21.56 -10.53 -29.51
N VAL A 504 21.30 -11.13 -30.67
CA VAL A 504 21.68 -10.58 -31.97
C VAL A 504 20.88 -9.32 -32.27
N VAL A 505 19.58 -9.31 -31.96
CA VAL A 505 18.71 -8.13 -32.16
C VAL A 505 19.21 -6.95 -31.33
N VAL A 506 19.48 -7.16 -30.04
CA VAL A 506 20.01 -6.12 -29.15
C VAL A 506 21.39 -5.63 -29.62
N ASN A 507 22.28 -6.55 -29.99
CA ASN A 507 23.60 -6.22 -30.50
C ASN A 507 23.55 -5.39 -31.80
N ASN A 508 22.69 -5.76 -32.74
CA ASN A 508 22.54 -5.06 -34.01
C ASN A 508 21.91 -3.68 -33.81
N PHE A 509 20.95 -3.55 -32.90
CA PHE A 509 20.40 -2.25 -32.51
C PHE A 509 21.49 -1.34 -31.93
N ALA A 510 22.20 -1.84 -30.91
CA ALA A 510 23.26 -1.12 -30.21
C ALA A 510 24.32 -0.59 -31.20
N LYS A 511 24.72 -1.42 -32.16
CA LYS A 511 25.64 -1.02 -33.25
C LYS A 511 25.05 0.00 -34.21
N LYS A 512 23.80 -0.18 -34.65
CA LYS A 512 23.13 0.72 -35.59
C LYS A 512 22.95 2.12 -35.01
N MET A 513 22.66 2.19 -33.71
CA MET A 513 22.38 3.45 -33.00
C MET A 513 23.60 4.01 -32.26
N SER A 514 24.77 3.36 -32.36
CA SER A 514 25.99 3.74 -31.62
C SER A 514 25.77 3.94 -30.11
N THR A 515 24.98 3.06 -29.49
CA THR A 515 24.61 3.11 -28.07
C THR A 515 24.96 1.81 -27.34
N SER A 516 25.27 1.89 -26.05
CA SER A 516 25.49 0.74 -25.18
C SER A 516 24.23 0.34 -24.39
N THR A 517 23.22 1.20 -24.37
CA THR A 517 21.95 1.01 -23.66
C THR A 517 20.77 1.12 -24.62
N VAL A 518 19.74 0.30 -24.38
CA VAL A 518 18.61 0.16 -25.30
C VAL A 518 17.29 0.07 -24.53
N SER A 519 16.27 0.77 -25.02
CA SER A 519 14.89 0.56 -24.57
C SER A 519 14.24 -0.56 -25.38
N ILE A 520 13.42 -1.38 -24.72
CA ILE A 520 12.65 -2.44 -25.39
C ILE A 520 11.70 -1.85 -26.45
N TYR A 521 11.18 -0.65 -26.21
CA TYR A 521 10.30 0.06 -27.13
C TYR A 521 11.02 0.51 -28.39
N ASP A 522 12.27 0.98 -28.26
CA ASP A 522 13.05 1.43 -29.41
C ASP A 522 13.46 0.26 -30.31
N ILE A 523 13.83 -0.87 -29.70
CA ILE A 523 14.10 -2.11 -30.44
C ILE A 523 12.84 -2.58 -31.15
N ALA A 524 11.70 -2.63 -30.45
CA ALA A 524 10.42 -3.06 -31.02
C ALA A 524 10.03 -2.20 -32.23
N ARG A 525 10.12 -0.87 -32.09
CA ARG A 525 9.86 0.08 -33.18
C ARG A 525 10.83 -0.11 -34.36
N THR A 526 12.12 -0.29 -34.08
CA THR A 526 13.15 -0.36 -35.12
C THR A 526 13.09 -1.64 -35.94
N PHE A 527 12.70 -2.77 -35.34
CA PHE A 527 12.60 -4.06 -36.02
C PHE A 527 11.16 -4.48 -36.34
N ASN A 528 10.19 -3.56 -36.17
CA ASN A 528 8.76 -3.81 -36.35
C ASN A 528 8.30 -5.08 -35.62
N LYS A 529 8.62 -5.17 -34.33
CA LYS A 529 8.26 -6.28 -33.44
C LYS A 529 7.27 -5.83 -32.40
N ASP A 530 6.44 -6.75 -31.96
CA ASP A 530 5.52 -6.53 -30.86
C ASP A 530 6.26 -6.54 -29.51
N VAL A 531 6.02 -5.52 -28.68
CA VAL A 531 6.69 -5.33 -27.39
C VAL A 531 6.36 -6.48 -26.43
N GLU A 532 5.11 -6.96 -26.46
CA GLU A 532 4.64 -8.04 -25.58
C GLU A 532 5.34 -9.36 -25.91
N SER A 533 5.64 -9.63 -27.19
CA SER A 533 6.42 -10.79 -27.63
C SER A 533 7.91 -10.69 -27.29
N MET A 534 8.47 -9.48 -27.26
CA MET A 534 9.89 -9.27 -26.96
C MET A 534 10.19 -9.35 -25.47
N ARG A 535 9.25 -8.97 -24.61
CA ARG A 535 9.49 -8.88 -23.16
C ARG A 535 9.90 -10.24 -22.55
N PRO A 536 9.22 -11.37 -22.82
CA PRO A 536 9.66 -12.69 -22.35
C PRO A 536 11.03 -13.08 -22.89
N ALA A 537 11.33 -12.74 -24.15
CA ALA A 537 12.61 -13.06 -24.79
C ALA A 537 13.78 -12.32 -24.15
N MET A 538 13.60 -11.01 -23.89
CA MET A 538 14.60 -10.21 -23.20
C MET A 538 14.79 -10.67 -21.76
N LEU A 539 13.68 -10.96 -21.07
CA LEU A 539 13.70 -11.49 -19.72
C LEU A 539 14.49 -12.81 -19.64
N GLY A 540 14.25 -13.76 -20.54
CA GLY A 540 15.00 -15.02 -20.59
C GLY A 540 16.51 -14.84 -20.80
N MET A 541 16.93 -13.85 -21.59
CA MET A 541 18.35 -13.54 -21.78
C MET A 541 18.98 -12.89 -20.55
N MET A 542 18.24 -12.04 -19.83
CA MET A 542 18.69 -11.48 -18.56
C MET A 542 18.87 -12.57 -17.51
N GLN A 543 17.93 -13.53 -17.43
CA GLN A 543 17.99 -14.66 -16.50
C GLN A 543 19.22 -15.55 -16.74
N LYS A 544 19.63 -15.70 -18.01
CA LYS A 544 20.87 -16.39 -18.40
C LYS A 544 22.14 -15.56 -18.20
N GLY A 545 22.00 -14.31 -17.74
CA GLY A 545 23.10 -13.39 -17.48
C GLY A 545 23.70 -12.74 -18.72
N TYR A 546 23.03 -12.81 -19.88
CA TYR A 546 23.52 -12.22 -21.14
C TYR A 546 23.19 -10.73 -21.28
N MET A 547 22.26 -10.21 -20.47
CA MET A 547 21.87 -8.81 -20.47
C MET A 547 21.82 -8.25 -19.06
N ASN A 548 22.21 -6.99 -18.92
CA ASN A 548 22.02 -6.21 -17.70
C ASN A 548 20.77 -5.33 -17.84
N PHE A 549 20.18 -4.98 -16.71
CA PHE A 549 19.08 -4.02 -16.63
C PHE A 549 19.44 -2.90 -15.66
N ASP A 550 19.31 -1.68 -16.14
CA ASP A 550 19.42 -0.48 -15.33
C ASP A 550 18.04 -0.15 -14.73
N PRO A 551 17.86 -0.28 -13.41
CA PRO A 551 16.57 -0.01 -12.77
C PRO A 551 16.19 1.48 -12.79
N ASP A 552 17.17 2.39 -12.82
CA ASP A 552 16.97 3.83 -12.73
C ASP A 552 16.58 4.38 -14.11
N MET A 553 17.33 4.00 -15.15
CA MET A 553 17.06 4.43 -16.53
C MET A 553 16.09 3.52 -17.29
N GLN A 554 15.73 2.36 -16.72
CA GLN A 554 14.87 1.35 -17.32
C GLN A 554 15.38 0.81 -18.68
N ASN A 555 16.70 0.84 -18.87
CA ASN A 555 17.35 0.42 -20.10
C ASN A 555 18.02 -0.95 -19.95
N LEU A 556 18.08 -1.68 -21.07
CA LEU A 556 18.83 -2.92 -21.20
C LEU A 556 20.22 -2.64 -21.77
N SER A 557 21.18 -3.51 -21.48
CA SER A 557 22.47 -3.54 -22.15
C SER A 557 22.96 -4.98 -22.27
N LEU A 558 23.81 -5.28 -23.25
CA LEU A 558 24.50 -6.56 -23.27
C LEU A 558 25.45 -6.64 -22.08
N SER A 559 25.41 -7.76 -21.36
CA SER A 559 26.42 -8.05 -20.35
C SER A 559 27.74 -8.41 -21.03
N THR A 560 28.83 -8.40 -20.27
CA THR A 560 30.13 -8.91 -20.75
C THR A 560 30.00 -10.34 -21.29
N LYS A 561 29.24 -11.21 -20.59
CA LYS A 561 28.94 -12.57 -21.05
C LYS A 561 28.18 -12.55 -22.38
N GLY A 562 27.15 -11.72 -22.50
CA GLY A 562 26.38 -11.56 -23.74
C GLY A 562 27.25 -11.18 -24.93
N VAL A 563 28.13 -10.18 -24.76
CA VAL A 563 29.08 -9.77 -25.81
C VAL A 563 30.06 -10.90 -26.16
N ASN A 564 30.61 -11.57 -25.14
CA ASN A 564 31.57 -12.65 -25.31
C ASN A 564 30.99 -13.84 -26.08
N VAL A 565 29.79 -14.32 -25.70
CA VAL A 565 29.18 -15.47 -26.38
C VAL A 565 28.77 -15.15 -27.82
N ILE A 566 28.34 -13.92 -28.10
CA ILE A 566 28.09 -13.48 -29.49
C ILE A 566 29.40 -13.52 -30.29
N ALA A 567 30.49 -12.97 -29.76
CA ALA A 567 31.78 -12.95 -30.45
C ALA A 567 32.34 -14.36 -30.67
N ALA A 568 32.27 -15.24 -29.67
CA ALA A 568 32.70 -16.63 -29.74
C ALA A 568 31.85 -17.43 -30.76
N SER A 569 30.52 -17.25 -30.75
CA SER A 569 29.62 -17.89 -31.73
C SER A 569 29.91 -17.49 -33.18
N GLN A 570 30.54 -16.34 -33.40
CA GLN A 570 30.94 -15.82 -34.70
C GLN A 570 32.41 -16.11 -35.06
N GLY A 571 33.14 -16.85 -34.22
CA GLY A 571 34.57 -17.13 -34.40
C GLY A 571 35.46 -15.89 -34.29
N ARG A 572 34.99 -14.81 -33.65
CA ARG A 572 35.73 -13.54 -33.53
C ARG A 572 36.52 -13.40 -32.24
N LYS A 573 36.33 -14.33 -31.30
CA LYS A 573 36.98 -14.34 -29.99
C LYS A 573 37.16 -15.78 -29.53
N ASP A 574 38.33 -16.06 -28.95
CA ASP A 574 38.60 -17.33 -28.29
C ASP A 574 37.79 -17.47 -26.99
N TYR A 575 37.52 -18.70 -26.60
CA TYR A 575 36.77 -19.04 -25.39
C TYR A 575 37.50 -20.14 -24.61
N ASP A 576 37.15 -20.28 -23.33
CA ASP A 576 37.67 -21.34 -22.47
C ASP A 576 36.58 -22.39 -22.15
N SER A 577 37.02 -23.53 -21.64
CA SER A 577 36.17 -24.59 -21.08
C SER A 577 36.10 -24.52 -19.54
N PHE A 578 36.48 -23.39 -18.92
CA PHE A 578 36.63 -23.29 -17.48
C PHE A 578 35.26 -23.29 -16.78
N PHE A 579 34.86 -24.47 -16.33
CA PHE A 579 33.60 -24.71 -15.63
C PHE A 579 33.77 -25.71 -14.49
N ILE A 580 33.72 -25.24 -13.24
CA ILE A 580 33.90 -26.08 -12.05
C ILE A 580 32.55 -26.40 -11.41
N LYS A 581 32.31 -27.70 -11.17
CA LYS A 581 31.20 -28.19 -10.35
C LYS A 581 31.70 -28.56 -8.95
N SER A 582 31.15 -27.91 -7.93
CA SER A 582 31.41 -28.18 -6.51
C SER A 582 30.24 -28.93 -5.91
N LEU A 583 30.44 -30.21 -5.60
CA LEU A 583 29.48 -31.00 -4.81
C LEU A 583 29.88 -30.97 -3.35
N TYR A 584 28.91 -30.84 -2.44
CA TYR A 584 29.20 -30.82 -1.01
C TYR A 584 29.93 -32.12 -0.60
N ASN A 585 31.07 -32.00 0.08
CA ASN A 585 31.89 -33.14 0.47
C ASN A 585 31.66 -33.47 1.95
N SER A 586 30.72 -34.36 2.23
CA SER A 586 30.38 -34.77 3.62
C SER A 586 31.52 -35.43 4.40
N GLY A 587 32.67 -35.73 3.77
CA GLY A 587 33.79 -36.46 4.39
C GLY A 587 34.84 -35.61 5.11
N SER A 588 34.77 -34.28 5.09
CA SER A 588 35.70 -33.42 5.85
C SER A 588 34.96 -32.60 6.91
N LYS A 589 35.53 -32.53 8.12
CA LYS A 589 35.03 -31.66 9.22
C LYS A 589 34.98 -30.17 8.83
N ASP A 590 35.64 -29.78 7.75
CA ASP A 590 35.72 -28.41 7.19
C ASP A 590 34.74 -28.10 6.05
N SER A 591 33.88 -29.04 5.65
CA SER A 591 32.98 -28.86 4.50
C SER A 591 31.68 -28.14 4.87
N SER A 592 31.70 -26.97 5.50
CA SER A 592 30.48 -26.22 5.81
C SER A 592 29.92 -25.39 4.63
N ALA A 593 30.66 -25.29 3.53
CA ALA A 593 30.33 -24.51 2.33
C ALA A 593 30.91 -25.12 1.05
N ASN A 594 30.31 -24.81 -0.11
CA ASN A 594 30.80 -25.22 -1.43
C ASN A 594 32.03 -24.41 -1.85
N ALA A 595 32.06 -23.11 -1.53
CA ALA A 595 33.26 -22.30 -1.65
C ALA A 595 33.35 -21.26 -0.54
N SER A 596 34.58 -20.83 -0.24
CA SER A 596 34.86 -19.76 0.73
C SER A 596 35.84 -18.75 0.11
N LEU A 597 35.42 -17.49 0.05
CA LEU A 597 36.26 -16.35 -0.32
C LEU A 597 36.87 -15.76 0.95
N ASN A 598 38.21 -15.64 0.96
CA ASN A 598 38.95 -14.94 2.01
C ASN A 598 39.08 -13.45 1.64
N LEU A 599 38.67 -12.54 2.52
CA LEU A 599 38.69 -11.09 2.24
C LEU A 599 40.02 -10.40 2.59
N THR A 600 40.98 -11.13 3.15
CA THR A 600 42.35 -10.65 3.42
C THR A 600 43.26 -10.86 2.23
N ASN A 601 43.28 -12.06 1.65
CA ASN A 601 44.14 -12.42 0.52
C ASN A 601 43.38 -12.56 -0.82
N TYR A 602 42.05 -12.49 -0.78
CA TYR A 602 41.15 -12.63 -1.94
C TYR A 602 41.20 -13.98 -2.64
N ASP A 603 41.72 -15.03 -2.01
CA ASP A 603 41.68 -16.38 -2.58
C ASP A 603 40.26 -16.98 -2.43
N LEU A 604 39.73 -17.53 -3.52
CA LEU A 604 38.48 -18.29 -3.55
C LEU A 604 38.78 -19.79 -3.51
N ASN A 605 38.43 -20.44 -2.39
CA ASN A 605 38.62 -21.88 -2.21
C ASN A 605 37.32 -22.63 -2.52
N ILE A 606 37.28 -23.30 -3.67
CA ILE A 606 36.17 -24.13 -4.13
C ILE A 606 36.41 -25.56 -3.67
N LYS A 607 35.50 -26.12 -2.87
CA LYS A 607 35.62 -27.42 -2.22
C LYS A 607 34.79 -28.48 -2.95
N GLY A 608 35.12 -29.76 -2.76
CA GLY A 608 34.37 -30.88 -3.31
C GLY A 608 34.41 -30.99 -4.83
N VAL A 609 35.49 -30.48 -5.43
CA VAL A 609 35.74 -30.58 -6.88
C VAL A 609 36.28 -31.96 -7.20
N ARG A 610 35.60 -32.69 -8.09
CA ARG A 610 36.06 -34.01 -8.55
C ARG A 610 37.04 -33.88 -9.71
N TYR A 611 36.64 -33.15 -10.73
CA TYR A 611 37.44 -32.77 -11.89
C TYR A 611 36.79 -31.56 -12.57
N PHE A 612 37.50 -30.92 -13.49
CA PHE A 612 36.93 -29.97 -14.45
C PHE A 612 37.77 -29.97 -15.72
N ASP A 613 37.17 -29.55 -16.82
CA ASP A 613 37.80 -29.58 -18.14
C ASP A 613 38.70 -28.36 -18.35
N LEU A 614 39.90 -28.60 -18.89
CA LEU A 614 40.81 -27.55 -19.35
C LEU A 614 40.61 -27.28 -20.84
N SER A 615 40.32 -28.34 -21.60
CA SER A 615 39.98 -28.27 -23.02
C SER A 615 39.07 -29.42 -23.39
N ASP A 616 37.84 -29.09 -23.80
CA ASP A 616 36.85 -30.09 -24.22
C ASP A 616 37.29 -30.79 -25.52
N SER A 617 37.85 -30.04 -26.47
CA SER A 617 38.29 -30.56 -27.77
C SER A 617 39.48 -31.50 -27.67
N LEU A 618 40.37 -31.28 -26.70
CA LEU A 618 41.52 -32.13 -26.44
C LEU A 618 41.23 -33.20 -25.37
N ASN A 619 40.03 -33.21 -24.79
CA ASN A 619 39.62 -34.10 -23.70
C ASN A 619 40.62 -34.09 -22.51
N VAL A 620 41.09 -32.89 -22.17
CA VAL A 620 42.05 -32.66 -21.07
C VAL A 620 41.29 -32.15 -19.86
N TYR A 621 41.40 -32.86 -18.74
CA TYR A 621 40.75 -32.51 -17.48
C TYR A 621 41.74 -32.48 -16.31
N LEU A 622 41.44 -31.66 -15.32
CA LEU A 622 42.25 -31.47 -14.11
C LEU A 622 41.54 -32.07 -12.89
N THR A 623 42.26 -32.86 -12.09
CA THR A 623 41.76 -33.42 -10.83
C THR A 623 42.59 -32.88 -9.65
N PRO A 624 42.00 -32.08 -8.74
CA PRO A 624 42.72 -31.58 -7.57
C PRO A 624 42.93 -32.68 -6.52
N LYS A 625 44.15 -32.82 -5.98
CA LYS A 625 44.48 -33.89 -5.01
C LYS A 625 43.58 -33.88 -3.78
N ASP A 626 43.31 -32.71 -3.22
CA ASP A 626 42.54 -32.55 -1.98
C ASP A 626 41.05 -32.28 -2.23
N LYS A 627 40.58 -32.44 -3.48
CA LYS A 627 39.22 -32.03 -3.92
C LYS A 627 38.93 -30.54 -3.69
N ILE A 628 39.96 -29.72 -3.56
CA ILE A 628 39.88 -28.26 -3.39
C ILE A 628 40.60 -27.60 -4.55
N VAL A 629 39.96 -26.61 -5.15
CA VAL A 629 40.55 -25.69 -6.14
C VAL A 629 40.61 -24.30 -5.53
N THR A 630 41.79 -23.72 -5.47
CA THR A 630 42.05 -22.36 -5.02
C THR A 630 42.22 -21.49 -6.24
N VAL A 631 41.24 -20.63 -6.47
CA VAL A 631 41.23 -19.65 -7.56
C VAL A 631 41.72 -18.32 -7.00
N LYS A 632 42.72 -17.74 -7.66
CA LYS A 632 43.27 -16.41 -7.38
C LYS A 632 42.77 -15.40 -8.42
N LYS A 633 43.29 -14.17 -8.36
CA LYS A 633 42.99 -13.10 -9.31
C LYS A 633 43.02 -13.59 -10.76
N ARG A 634 41.95 -13.29 -11.52
CA ARG A 634 41.79 -13.66 -12.94
C ARG A 634 42.03 -15.16 -13.19
N GLN A 635 41.34 -16.02 -12.44
CA GLN A 635 41.24 -17.46 -12.67
C GLN A 635 42.57 -18.24 -12.51
N LYS A 636 43.64 -17.61 -12.00
CA LYS A 636 44.92 -18.29 -11.73
C LYS A 636 44.73 -19.35 -10.65
N LEU A 637 45.20 -20.57 -10.89
CA LEU A 637 45.07 -21.67 -9.94
C LEU A 637 46.39 -21.95 -9.21
N SER A 638 46.33 -22.37 -7.94
CA SER A 638 47.53 -22.60 -7.11
C SER A 638 47.62 -23.99 -6.47
N ASN A 639 46.87 -24.98 -6.97
CA ASN A 639 46.79 -26.33 -6.38
C ASN A 639 47.82 -27.30 -6.97
N GLN A 640 48.02 -28.43 -6.29
CA GLN A 640 48.66 -29.60 -6.87
C GLN A 640 47.65 -30.44 -7.66
N TRP A 641 48.02 -30.85 -8.87
CA TRP A 641 47.13 -31.51 -9.83
C TRP A 641 47.55 -32.96 -10.09
N ASN A 642 46.56 -33.83 -10.25
CA ASN A 642 46.73 -35.09 -10.96
C ASN A 642 46.21 -34.90 -12.40
N TYR A 643 46.97 -35.39 -13.38
CA TYR A 643 46.67 -35.27 -14.80
C TYR A 643 46.44 -36.66 -15.43
N LYS A 644 45.57 -36.74 -16.44
CA LYS A 644 45.40 -37.92 -17.30
C LYS A 644 45.24 -37.45 -18.76
N ASN A 645 45.84 -38.18 -19.71
CA ASN A 645 45.90 -37.86 -21.15
C ASN A 645 46.78 -36.66 -21.57
N TRP A 646 47.87 -36.38 -20.85
CA TRP A 646 48.92 -35.49 -21.35
C TRP A 646 49.85 -36.28 -22.30
N LYS A 647 49.78 -36.04 -23.60
CA LYS A 647 50.91 -36.31 -24.52
C LYS A 647 51.42 -34.96 -25.01
N PHE A 648 52.70 -34.69 -24.79
CA PHE A 648 53.41 -33.52 -25.32
C PHE A 648 53.40 -33.51 -26.84
#